data_AF-A0A537AGE8-F1
#
_entry.id   AF-A0A537AGE8-F1
#
_cell.length_a   1.000
_cell.length_b   1.000
_cell.length_c   1.000
_cell.angle_alpha   90.00
_cell.angle_beta   90.00
_cell.angle_gamma   90.00
#
_symmetry.space_group_name_H-M   'P 1'
#
loop_
_entity.id
_entity.type
_entity.pdbx_description
1 polymer ?
#
loop_
_entity_poly.entity_id
_entity_poly.type
_entity_poly.pdbx_seq_one_letter_code
_entity_poly.pdbx_strand_id
1 'polypeptide(L)'
;MAHQSGTLRHDRRDFLRVGASLGGCLFLSFALPNAIGPAWAAAEVSLEFAPNAFIRIDRKGEVTLVMPMVEMGQGIYTAMAMLLAEELEVGLDQVRPEHAPADDALYANPILHIQTTGQSSSIRAFWTPLRQAGAVGRTLLVTAAAKRWGVDPVTCRAKQGVVSDSAGARRLAYGELADAAAALPMPTPGSIALKDPKDFTLIGTPVKRLEAPNKVSGRAGFGIDVRLPDMKIAAIAISPVFGGKPKAVNEVAARAVKGVRQVVRIDNAVAVVADHMWAAKKGLAAAAIQWDDGPNATVSTADIVRQLEEASKQPGVVARNEGDAEKALAGAAQRIDAIYQAPFLAHAAMEPMNCTAHVRKDGCDLWVGTQAPTLTQAVVAQATGLPREAVKIQNHLLGGGFGRRLEPDGSLLAVKIAQQVDGPVKVVWSREEDIQHDMYRPYYYDRLSAGIDASGKPVAWTHRIAGSSIVARYVPSLYRNGFDFDAVEGAAEPPYALPNIHVDYVRVEPPGIPTAFWRGVGPTHNVFVVESFIDELAALAKQDPVAYRRALLGHNPRALGVLNLATERAGWGGPLPAGRGRGVSLQFAFGTYLSQVAEVEVATDGSIKVHRIVCAVDCGLAVNPDTIAAQMEGGSIFGLTAALHGAITVKNGRVEQSNFHDYLPMRIGEVPVIETHLVKSAESPGGIGEAPTAAVGPAVANAIFAATGKRIRTLPIIR
;
A
#
# COMPACT_ATOMS: atom_id res chain seq x y z
N MET A 1 60.04 0.06 -22.58
CA MET A 1 60.04 -1.07 -23.53
C MET A 1 59.19 -2.19 -22.95
N ALA A 2 58.43 -2.86 -23.82
CA ALA A 2 57.20 -3.57 -23.54
C ALA A 2 57.32 -4.86 -22.70
N HIS A 3 56.26 -5.20 -21.97
CA HIS A 3 55.73 -6.57 -21.95
C HIS A 3 54.20 -6.56 -21.75
N GLN A 4 53.55 -7.39 -22.56
CA GLN A 4 52.11 -7.47 -22.84
C GLN A 4 51.31 -8.14 -21.72
N SER A 5 50.14 -7.59 -21.38
CA SER A 5 49.06 -8.33 -20.71
C SER A 5 47.96 -8.63 -21.73
N GLY A 6 47.77 -9.91 -22.08
CA GLY A 6 46.66 -10.36 -22.90
C GLY A 6 45.35 -10.34 -22.12
N THR A 7 44.41 -9.50 -22.54
CA THR A 7 43.00 -9.58 -22.14
C THR A 7 42.31 -10.67 -22.96
N LEU A 8 41.87 -11.73 -22.29
CA LEU A 8 40.91 -12.69 -22.85
C LEU A 8 39.58 -11.97 -23.06
N ARG A 9 39.31 -11.58 -24.31
CA ARG A 9 37.97 -11.21 -24.79
C ARG A 9 37.14 -12.48 -24.85
N HIS A 10 36.18 -12.63 -23.94
CA HIS A 10 35.08 -13.57 -24.14
C HIS A 10 34.16 -13.01 -25.24
N ASP A 11 34.08 -13.71 -26.36
CA ASP A 11 33.28 -13.34 -27.52
C ASP A 11 31.84 -13.86 -27.39
N ARG A 12 30.89 -13.23 -28.09
CA ARG A 12 29.42 -13.46 -28.04
C ARG A 12 28.98 -14.93 -28.19
N ARG A 13 29.84 -15.82 -28.68
CA ARG A 13 29.56 -17.24 -28.93
C ARG A 13 29.64 -18.12 -27.67
N ASP A 14 30.40 -17.73 -26.65
CA ASP A 14 30.53 -18.55 -25.44
C ASP A 14 29.35 -18.37 -24.48
N PHE A 15 28.74 -17.17 -24.46
CA PHE A 15 27.52 -16.90 -23.69
C PHE A 15 26.29 -17.65 -24.25
N LEU A 16 26.18 -17.74 -25.58
CA LEU A 16 25.11 -18.51 -26.24
C LEU A 16 25.27 -20.03 -26.05
N ARG A 17 26.48 -20.53 -25.74
CA ARG A 17 26.71 -21.96 -25.47
C ARG A 17 26.40 -22.35 -24.02
N VAL A 18 26.59 -21.45 -23.06
CA VAL A 18 26.29 -21.73 -21.65
C VAL A 18 24.77 -21.58 -21.35
N GLY A 19 24.05 -20.72 -22.07
CA GLY A 19 22.59 -20.59 -21.94
C GLY A 19 21.76 -21.73 -22.56
N ALA A 20 22.35 -22.56 -23.43
CA ALA A 20 21.62 -23.61 -24.15
C ALA A 20 21.43 -24.92 -23.36
N SER A 21 22.08 -25.09 -22.20
CA SER A 21 22.11 -26.36 -21.47
C SER A 21 21.26 -26.42 -20.18
N LEU A 22 20.59 -25.33 -19.79
CA LEU A 22 19.66 -25.33 -18.64
C LEU A 22 18.36 -24.55 -18.95
N GLY A 23 17.35 -25.24 -19.51
CA GLY A 23 15.94 -24.83 -19.47
C GLY A 23 15.44 -23.97 -20.64
N GLY A 24 14.76 -24.60 -21.61
CA GLY A 24 14.23 -23.95 -22.82
C GLY A 24 12.98 -23.08 -22.60
N CYS A 25 13.18 -21.83 -22.21
CA CYS A 25 12.16 -20.76 -22.21
C CYS A 25 12.53 -19.65 -23.21
N LEU A 26 11.53 -18.92 -23.70
CA LEU A 26 11.72 -17.67 -24.42
C LEU A 26 12.37 -16.64 -23.49
N PHE A 27 13.65 -16.34 -23.71
CA PHE A 27 14.29 -15.13 -23.20
C PHE A 27 14.36 -14.13 -24.36
N LEU A 28 13.58 -13.07 -24.28
CA LEU A 28 13.73 -11.91 -25.15
C LEU A 28 15.03 -11.21 -24.74
N SER A 29 16.09 -11.41 -25.52
CA SER A 29 17.47 -11.01 -25.20
C SER A 29 17.59 -9.51 -24.94
N PHE A 30 18.21 -9.12 -23.83
CA PHE A 30 18.52 -7.72 -23.50
C PHE A 30 19.86 -7.29 -24.11
N ALA A 31 19.92 -6.08 -24.65
CA ALA A 31 21.17 -5.36 -24.87
C ALA A 31 21.44 -4.46 -23.66
N LEU A 32 22.53 -4.70 -22.92
CA LEU A 32 22.99 -3.83 -21.84
C LEU A 32 23.79 -2.66 -22.42
N PRO A 33 23.50 -1.40 -22.10
CA PRO A 33 24.45 -0.31 -22.25
C PRO A 33 25.51 -0.42 -21.15
N ASN A 34 26.79 -0.46 -21.53
CA ASN A 34 27.90 -0.34 -20.60
C ASN A 34 27.92 1.07 -19.98
N ALA A 35 27.88 1.18 -18.65
CA ALA A 35 28.32 2.38 -17.95
C ALA A 35 29.04 1.99 -16.65
N ILE A 36 30.32 2.32 -16.60
CA ILE A 36 31.24 2.16 -15.46
C ILE A 36 31.28 3.51 -14.74
N GLY A 37 31.07 3.53 -13.42
CA GLY A 37 31.51 4.63 -12.54
C GLY A 37 30.47 5.11 -11.50
N PRO A 38 30.90 5.55 -10.30
CA PRO A 38 30.01 5.94 -9.22
C PRO A 38 29.67 7.44 -9.28
N ALA A 39 28.38 7.79 -9.26
CA ALA A 39 27.94 9.15 -8.91
C ALA A 39 26.49 9.14 -8.41
N TRP A 40 26.32 9.46 -7.12
CA TRP A 40 25.06 9.96 -6.60
C TRP A 40 24.81 11.35 -7.18
N ALA A 41 23.99 11.38 -8.23
CA ALA A 41 23.21 12.52 -8.66
C ALA A 41 21.92 11.93 -9.22
N ALA A 42 20.82 12.69 -9.18
CA ALA A 42 19.57 12.33 -9.83
C ALA A 42 19.83 12.10 -11.33
N ALA A 43 20.22 10.88 -11.71
CA ALA A 43 20.11 10.42 -13.07
C ALA A 43 18.61 10.33 -13.31
N GLU A 44 18.11 11.12 -14.25
CA GLU A 44 16.83 10.82 -14.90
C GLU A 44 16.93 9.36 -15.36
N VAL A 45 16.28 8.47 -14.61
CA VAL A 45 16.09 7.10 -15.08
C VAL A 45 15.20 7.25 -16.30
N SER A 46 15.81 7.13 -17.48
CA SER A 46 15.07 6.92 -18.72
C SER A 46 14.32 5.60 -18.56
N LEU A 47 13.10 5.68 -18.02
CA LEU A 47 12.15 4.59 -17.94
C LEU A 47 11.57 4.35 -19.35
N GLU A 48 12.42 3.89 -20.27
CA GLU A 48 11.89 3.36 -21.52
C GLU A 48 11.16 2.06 -21.16
N PHE A 49 9.84 2.07 -21.30
CA PHE A 49 9.02 0.91 -21.01
C PHE A 49 9.50 -0.27 -21.85
N ALA A 50 9.83 -1.39 -21.19
CA ALA A 50 10.31 -2.61 -21.82
C ALA A 50 9.22 -3.70 -21.77
N PRO A 51 8.28 -3.75 -22.74
CA PRO A 51 7.19 -4.74 -22.76
C PRO A 51 7.63 -6.20 -22.55
N ASN A 52 8.81 -6.54 -23.06
CA ASN A 52 9.42 -7.87 -22.96
C ASN A 52 9.87 -8.24 -21.53
N ALA A 53 10.00 -7.28 -20.62
CA ALA A 53 10.32 -7.55 -19.22
C ALA A 53 9.11 -8.12 -18.45
N PHE A 54 7.88 -7.87 -18.92
CA PHE A 54 6.66 -8.23 -18.19
C PHE A 54 6.03 -9.54 -18.65
N ILE A 55 6.31 -10.02 -19.87
CA ILE A 55 5.60 -11.16 -20.47
C ILE A 55 6.61 -12.19 -20.96
N ARG A 56 6.39 -13.44 -20.57
CA ARG A 56 7.07 -14.61 -21.13
C ARG A 56 6.04 -15.59 -21.67
N ILE A 57 6.22 -16.07 -22.89
CA ILE A 57 5.39 -17.12 -23.50
C ILE A 57 6.30 -18.29 -23.81
N ASP A 58 6.03 -19.44 -23.19
CA ASP A 58 6.84 -20.64 -23.43
C ASP A 58 6.39 -21.41 -24.70
N ARG A 59 7.15 -22.44 -25.08
CA ARG A 59 6.83 -23.28 -26.25
C ARG A 59 5.54 -24.09 -26.10
N LYS A 60 4.99 -24.20 -24.89
CA LYS A 60 3.69 -24.84 -24.62
C LYS A 60 2.54 -23.83 -24.69
N GLY A 61 2.84 -22.53 -24.78
CA GLY A 61 1.86 -21.46 -24.81
C GLY A 61 1.43 -20.97 -23.42
N GLU A 62 2.12 -21.35 -22.34
CA GLU A 62 1.89 -20.79 -21.01
C GLU A 62 2.38 -19.34 -20.98
N VAL A 63 1.51 -18.41 -20.60
CA VAL A 63 1.85 -16.99 -20.48
C VAL A 63 2.23 -16.71 -19.03
N THR A 64 3.48 -16.35 -18.77
CA THR A 64 3.89 -15.80 -17.47
C THR A 64 3.81 -14.27 -17.50
N LEU A 65 3.11 -13.69 -16.53
CA LEU A 65 3.21 -12.26 -16.20
C LEU A 65 4.22 -12.09 -15.07
N VAL A 66 5.35 -11.46 -15.38
CA VAL A 66 6.35 -11.03 -14.39
C VAL A 66 5.78 -9.82 -13.66
N MET A 67 5.41 -10.04 -12.40
CA MET A 67 4.53 -9.20 -11.63
C MET A 67 5.34 -8.19 -10.80
N PRO A 68 5.31 -6.90 -11.17
CA PRO A 68 6.12 -5.88 -10.51
C PRO A 68 5.55 -5.50 -9.14
N MET A 69 4.24 -5.70 -8.94
CA MET A 69 3.50 -5.37 -7.72
C MET A 69 3.32 -6.60 -6.82
N VAL A 70 2.90 -6.41 -5.57
CA VAL A 70 2.87 -7.47 -4.55
C VAL A 70 1.45 -7.74 -4.11
N GLU A 71 1.05 -9.01 -4.05
CA GLU A 71 -0.30 -9.42 -3.62
C GLU A 71 -0.37 -9.63 -2.10
N MET A 72 -1.36 -9.00 -1.48
CA MET A 72 -1.55 -8.99 -0.02
C MET A 72 -3.00 -9.12 0.44
N GLY A 73 -3.89 -9.56 -0.44
CA GLY A 73 -5.33 -9.65 -0.22
C GLY A 73 -6.16 -8.69 -1.07
N GLN A 74 -5.52 -7.82 -1.86
CA GLN A 74 -6.19 -6.79 -2.67
C GLN A 74 -6.56 -7.23 -4.08
N GLY A 75 -6.14 -8.41 -4.54
CA GLY A 75 -6.49 -8.96 -5.85
C GLY A 75 -5.71 -8.33 -7.03
N ILE A 76 -4.54 -7.73 -6.77
CA ILE A 76 -3.78 -7.02 -7.80
C ILE A 76 -3.22 -7.97 -8.86
N TYR A 77 -2.88 -9.21 -8.48
CA TYR A 77 -2.41 -10.22 -9.42
C TYR A 77 -3.46 -10.52 -10.48
N THR A 78 -4.70 -10.66 -10.05
CA THR A 78 -5.83 -10.92 -10.93
C THR A 78 -6.08 -9.73 -11.84
N ALA A 79 -6.20 -8.53 -11.26
CA ALA A 79 -6.52 -7.33 -12.04
C ALA A 79 -5.42 -6.99 -13.07
N MET A 80 -4.13 -7.07 -12.72
CA MET A 80 -3.03 -6.84 -13.65
C MET A 80 -2.95 -7.93 -14.73
N ALA A 81 -3.21 -9.20 -14.39
CA ALA A 81 -3.30 -10.27 -15.38
C ALA A 81 -4.45 -10.05 -16.36
N MET A 82 -5.59 -9.49 -15.93
CA MET A 82 -6.69 -9.13 -16.83
C MET A 82 -6.29 -8.07 -17.85
N LEU A 83 -5.54 -7.04 -17.44
CA LEU A 83 -5.06 -6.00 -18.34
C LEU A 83 -4.21 -6.58 -19.47
N LEU A 84 -3.29 -7.47 -19.10
CA LEU A 84 -2.44 -8.17 -20.06
C LEU A 84 -3.27 -9.09 -20.96
N ALA A 85 -4.09 -9.96 -20.36
CA ALA A 85 -4.83 -11.00 -21.06
C ALA A 85 -5.83 -10.45 -22.08
N GLU A 86 -6.52 -9.36 -21.73
CA GLU A 86 -7.45 -8.66 -22.62
C GLU A 86 -6.79 -8.28 -23.94
N GLU A 87 -5.61 -7.66 -23.88
CA GLU A 87 -4.91 -7.20 -25.08
C GLU A 87 -4.15 -8.32 -25.78
N LEU A 88 -3.65 -9.31 -25.03
CA LEU A 88 -2.93 -10.46 -25.57
C LEU A 88 -3.85 -11.49 -26.24
N GLU A 89 -5.18 -11.36 -26.11
CA GLU A 89 -6.18 -12.31 -26.63
C GLU A 89 -6.02 -13.73 -26.05
N VAL A 90 -5.84 -13.82 -24.73
CA VAL A 90 -5.75 -15.09 -23.99
C VAL A 90 -6.78 -15.14 -22.86
N GLY A 91 -7.18 -16.34 -22.47
CA GLY A 91 -7.93 -16.58 -21.25
C GLY A 91 -7.11 -16.25 -20.01
N LEU A 92 -7.79 -15.81 -18.94
CA LEU A 92 -7.13 -15.49 -17.68
C LEU A 92 -6.49 -16.73 -17.03
N ASP A 93 -7.06 -17.91 -17.27
CA ASP A 93 -6.54 -19.23 -16.88
C ASP A 93 -5.26 -19.64 -17.63
N GLN A 94 -4.91 -18.93 -18.72
CA GLN A 94 -3.66 -19.11 -19.46
C GLN A 94 -2.53 -18.21 -18.93
N VAL A 95 -2.82 -17.33 -17.97
CA VAL A 95 -1.85 -16.38 -17.40
C VAL A 95 -1.43 -16.81 -16.00
N ARG A 96 -0.12 -17.03 -15.83
CA ARG A 96 0.52 -17.33 -14.55
C ARG A 96 1.28 -16.11 -14.03
N PRO A 97 0.89 -15.52 -12.89
CA PRO A 97 1.69 -14.47 -12.26
C PRO A 97 2.93 -15.07 -11.58
N GLU A 98 4.07 -14.38 -11.70
CA GLU A 98 5.34 -14.70 -11.04
C GLU A 98 5.93 -13.41 -10.47
N HIS A 99 6.44 -13.41 -9.24
CA HIS A 99 7.04 -12.20 -8.67
C HIS A 99 8.20 -11.70 -9.52
N ALA A 100 8.23 -10.40 -9.81
CA ALA A 100 9.38 -9.76 -10.41
C ALA A 100 10.58 -9.78 -9.44
N PRO A 101 11.82 -9.95 -9.95
CA PRO A 101 13.01 -9.69 -9.15
C PRO A 101 13.08 -8.21 -8.75
N ALA A 102 13.93 -7.90 -7.76
CA ALA A 102 14.22 -6.53 -7.35
C ALA A 102 15.02 -5.79 -8.44
N ASP A 103 14.36 -4.95 -9.24
CA ASP A 103 14.96 -4.17 -10.32
C ASP A 103 14.10 -2.94 -10.65
N ASP A 104 14.54 -1.76 -10.20
CA ASP A 104 13.81 -0.50 -10.46
C ASP A 104 13.85 -0.11 -11.94
N ALA A 105 14.89 -0.48 -12.69
CA ALA A 105 15.00 -0.10 -14.09
C ALA A 105 13.93 -0.77 -14.95
N LEU A 106 13.52 -1.99 -14.58
CA LEU A 106 12.51 -2.76 -15.31
C LEU A 106 11.11 -2.70 -14.67
N TYR A 107 11.03 -2.68 -13.34
CA TYR A 107 9.77 -2.93 -12.61
C TYR A 107 9.36 -1.78 -11.68
N ALA A 108 10.01 -0.62 -11.75
CA ALA A 108 9.55 0.55 -11.02
C ALA A 108 8.09 0.87 -11.38
N ASN A 109 7.33 1.25 -10.36
CA ASN A 109 6.00 1.79 -10.54
C ASN A 109 6.12 3.17 -11.24
N PRO A 110 5.53 3.38 -12.42
CA PRO A 110 5.67 4.65 -13.15
C PRO A 110 5.21 5.91 -12.40
N ILE A 111 4.33 5.78 -11.41
CA ILE A 111 3.87 6.91 -10.58
C ILE A 111 4.82 7.15 -9.40
N LEU A 112 5.41 6.09 -8.84
CA LEU A 112 6.25 6.18 -7.63
C LEU A 112 7.76 6.17 -7.91
N HIS A 113 8.16 5.85 -9.15
CA HIS A 113 9.53 5.74 -9.63
C HIS A 113 10.42 4.73 -8.87
N ILE A 114 9.81 3.80 -8.17
CA ILE A 114 10.47 2.71 -7.44
C ILE A 114 9.60 1.45 -7.51
N GLN A 115 10.20 0.26 -7.45
CA GLN A 115 9.46 -0.99 -7.39
C GLN A 115 8.84 -1.17 -6.00
N THR A 116 7.64 -0.61 -5.82
CA THR A 116 6.88 -0.69 -4.58
C THR A 116 5.38 -0.79 -4.81
N THR A 117 4.67 -1.40 -3.87
CA THR A 117 3.20 -1.46 -3.83
C THR A 117 2.66 -0.60 -2.69
N GLY A 118 2.03 0.52 -3.03
CA GLY A 118 1.41 1.48 -2.10
C GLY A 118 0.68 2.60 -2.85
N GLN A 119 0.08 3.57 -2.14
CA GLN A 119 -0.58 4.76 -2.71
C GLN A 119 -1.70 4.44 -3.73
N SER A 120 -2.26 3.23 -3.61
CA SER A 120 -3.28 2.65 -4.49
C SER A 120 -2.94 2.82 -5.98
N SER A 121 -1.64 2.75 -6.27
CA SER A 121 -1.07 3.16 -7.55
C SER A 121 -0.99 2.02 -8.56
N SER A 122 -1.05 0.76 -8.13
CA SER A 122 -0.75 -0.39 -9.01
C SER A 122 -1.58 -0.42 -10.30
N ILE A 123 -2.91 -0.31 -10.24
CA ILE A 123 -3.72 -0.25 -11.47
C ILE A 123 -3.53 1.07 -12.20
N ARG A 124 -3.47 2.19 -11.49
CA ARG A 124 -3.26 3.52 -12.11
C ARG A 124 -1.98 3.57 -12.94
N ALA A 125 -0.90 3.00 -12.41
CA ALA A 125 0.43 3.04 -12.99
C ALA A 125 0.60 2.01 -14.12
N PHE A 126 -0.08 0.85 -14.03
CA PHE A 126 0.07 -0.25 -14.99
C PHE A 126 -1.12 -0.44 -15.94
N TRP A 127 -2.15 0.41 -15.85
CA TRP A 127 -3.32 0.42 -16.74
C TRP A 127 -2.92 0.44 -18.22
N THR A 128 -2.13 1.43 -18.61
CA THR A 128 -1.66 1.58 -19.99
C THR A 128 -0.48 0.67 -20.30
N PRO A 129 0.58 0.58 -19.46
CA PRO A 129 1.75 -0.24 -19.78
C PRO A 129 1.44 -1.73 -20.01
N LEU A 130 0.65 -2.39 -19.16
CA LEU A 130 0.37 -3.82 -19.33
C LEU A 130 -0.52 -4.10 -20.55
N ARG A 131 -1.45 -3.20 -20.85
CA ARG A 131 -2.26 -3.27 -22.06
C ARG A 131 -1.39 -3.14 -23.31
N GLN A 132 -0.46 -2.18 -23.31
CA GLN A 132 0.53 -2.04 -24.39
C GLN A 132 1.39 -3.29 -24.54
N ALA A 133 1.85 -3.88 -23.44
CA ALA A 133 2.63 -5.10 -23.50
C ALA A 133 1.84 -6.27 -24.12
N GLY A 134 0.57 -6.46 -23.72
CA GLY A 134 -0.30 -7.46 -24.32
C GLY A 134 -0.54 -7.24 -25.82
N ALA A 135 -0.80 -6.00 -26.22
CA ALA A 135 -1.06 -5.65 -27.62
C ALA A 135 0.18 -5.81 -28.51
N VAL A 136 1.37 -5.49 -27.98
CA VAL A 136 2.65 -5.74 -28.65
C VAL A 136 2.89 -7.25 -28.80
N GLY A 137 2.71 -8.02 -27.73
CA GLY A 137 2.85 -9.49 -27.77
C GLY A 137 1.93 -10.12 -28.81
N ARG A 138 0.64 -9.73 -28.82
CA ARG A 138 -0.35 -10.15 -29.83
C ARG A 138 0.13 -9.83 -31.24
N THR A 139 0.60 -8.61 -31.48
CA THR A 139 1.06 -8.16 -32.80
C THR A 139 2.24 -8.99 -33.31
N LEU A 140 3.23 -9.27 -32.46
CA LEU A 140 4.39 -10.08 -32.83
C LEU A 140 3.99 -11.52 -33.16
N LEU A 141 3.10 -12.13 -32.37
CA LEU A 141 2.58 -13.48 -32.63
C LEU A 141 1.79 -13.54 -33.94
N VAL A 142 0.90 -12.57 -34.18
CA VAL A 142 0.13 -12.47 -35.43
C VAL A 142 1.06 -12.30 -36.63
N THR A 143 2.09 -11.46 -36.50
CA THR A 143 3.09 -11.23 -37.56
C THR A 143 3.88 -12.51 -37.87
N ALA A 144 4.29 -13.25 -36.83
CA ALA A 144 4.99 -14.52 -37.00
C ALA A 144 4.13 -15.56 -37.73
N ALA A 145 2.84 -15.69 -37.37
CA ALA A 145 1.91 -16.59 -38.03
C ALA A 145 1.67 -16.19 -39.49
N ALA A 146 1.42 -14.91 -39.74
CA ALA A 146 1.18 -14.37 -41.08
C ALA A 146 2.39 -14.60 -42.01
N LYS A 147 3.62 -14.39 -41.51
CA LYS A 147 4.86 -14.72 -42.24
C LYS A 147 4.96 -16.21 -42.57
N ARG A 148 4.62 -17.09 -41.63
CA ARG A 148 4.63 -18.55 -41.86
C ARG A 148 3.61 -18.99 -42.91
N TRP A 149 2.51 -18.26 -43.04
CA TRP A 149 1.42 -18.56 -43.98
C TRP A 149 1.49 -17.81 -45.31
N GLY A 150 2.39 -16.83 -45.44
CA GLY A 150 2.48 -15.97 -46.62
C GLY A 150 1.23 -15.10 -46.82
N VAL A 151 0.61 -14.61 -45.74
CA VAL A 151 -0.59 -13.75 -45.78
C VAL A 151 -0.35 -12.40 -45.11
N ASP A 152 -1.26 -11.45 -45.33
CA ASP A 152 -1.24 -10.16 -44.65
C ASP A 152 -1.63 -10.32 -43.16
N PRO A 153 -0.81 -9.82 -42.19
CA PRO A 153 -1.14 -9.82 -40.76
C PRO A 153 -2.52 -9.25 -40.41
N VAL A 154 -3.02 -8.25 -41.15
CA VAL A 154 -4.36 -7.64 -40.93
C VAL A 154 -5.50 -8.63 -41.15
N THR A 155 -5.27 -9.68 -41.94
CA THR A 155 -6.27 -10.73 -42.20
C THR A 155 -6.31 -11.82 -41.12
N CYS A 156 -5.29 -11.87 -40.26
CA CYS A 156 -5.20 -12.84 -39.17
C CYS A 156 -5.98 -12.36 -37.94
N ARG A 157 -6.39 -13.29 -37.08
CA ARG A 157 -7.08 -13.00 -35.81
C ARG A 157 -6.42 -13.80 -34.70
N ALA A 158 -6.28 -13.18 -33.53
CA ALA A 158 -5.83 -13.85 -32.32
C ALA A 158 -7.01 -14.01 -31.36
N LYS A 159 -7.16 -15.19 -30.78
CA LYS A 159 -8.19 -15.48 -29.77
C LYS A 159 -7.81 -16.70 -28.96
N GLN A 160 -7.91 -16.61 -27.64
CA GLN A 160 -7.65 -17.73 -26.69
C GLN A 160 -6.27 -18.38 -26.92
N GLY A 161 -5.23 -17.57 -27.11
CA GLY A 161 -3.85 -18.07 -27.29
C GLY A 161 -3.60 -18.78 -28.63
N VAL A 162 -4.46 -18.56 -29.63
CA VAL A 162 -4.33 -19.11 -30.98
C VAL A 162 -4.43 -17.99 -32.00
N VAL A 163 -3.53 -17.98 -32.98
CA VAL A 163 -3.69 -17.16 -34.19
C VAL A 163 -4.35 -18.00 -35.27
N SER A 164 -5.34 -17.44 -35.96
CA SER A 164 -6.00 -18.02 -37.13
C SER A 164 -5.96 -17.09 -38.34
N ASP A 165 -5.99 -17.65 -39.55
CA ASP A 165 -6.18 -16.86 -40.77
C ASP A 165 -7.64 -16.39 -40.92
N SER A 166 -7.93 -15.62 -41.97
CA SER A 166 -9.25 -15.02 -42.20
C SER A 166 -10.38 -16.05 -42.37
N ALA A 167 -10.07 -17.23 -42.91
CA ALA A 167 -11.02 -18.33 -43.07
C ALA A 167 -11.13 -19.21 -41.80
N GLY A 168 -10.22 -19.04 -40.84
CA GLY A 168 -10.10 -19.90 -39.66
C GLY A 168 -9.57 -21.31 -39.95
N ALA A 169 -9.14 -21.58 -41.19
CA ALA A 169 -8.70 -22.89 -41.66
C ALA A 169 -7.27 -23.21 -41.21
N ARG A 170 -6.40 -22.19 -41.13
CA ARG A 170 -5.04 -22.32 -40.59
C ARG A 170 -5.00 -21.74 -39.19
N ARG A 171 -4.41 -22.50 -38.27
CA ARG A 171 -4.32 -22.15 -36.84
C ARG A 171 -2.95 -22.51 -36.30
N LEU A 172 -2.38 -21.64 -35.47
CA LEU A 172 -1.13 -21.88 -34.76
C LEU A 172 -1.30 -21.41 -33.32
N ALA A 173 -0.95 -22.28 -32.36
CA ALA A 173 -0.93 -21.91 -30.96
C ALA A 173 0.22 -20.94 -30.68
N TYR A 174 0.09 -20.09 -29.67
CA TYR A 174 1.13 -19.12 -29.30
C TYR A 174 2.48 -19.78 -29.01
N GLY A 175 2.49 -20.97 -28.39
CA GLY A 175 3.73 -21.70 -28.13
C GLY A 175 4.50 -22.11 -29.40
N GLU A 176 3.79 -22.38 -30.50
CA GLU A 176 4.41 -22.68 -31.81
C GLU A 176 5.00 -21.44 -32.49
N LEU A 177 4.56 -20.25 -32.07
CA LEU A 177 4.95 -18.96 -32.63
C LEU A 177 6.00 -18.25 -31.78
N ALA A 178 6.17 -18.64 -30.51
CA ALA A 178 6.97 -17.92 -29.52
C ALA A 178 8.39 -17.58 -30.00
N ASP A 179 9.13 -18.60 -30.48
CA ASP A 179 10.52 -18.41 -30.95
C ASP A 179 10.58 -17.49 -32.18
N ALA A 180 9.65 -17.64 -33.12
CA ALA A 180 9.60 -16.82 -34.33
C ALA A 180 9.19 -15.37 -34.02
N ALA A 181 8.23 -15.17 -33.10
CA ALA A 181 7.78 -13.86 -32.66
C ALA A 181 8.88 -13.09 -31.92
N ALA A 182 9.70 -13.77 -31.13
CA ALA A 182 10.81 -13.16 -30.41
C ALA A 182 11.98 -12.70 -31.28
N ALA A 183 12.12 -13.27 -32.48
CA ALA A 183 13.13 -12.86 -33.45
C ALA A 183 12.69 -11.65 -34.30
N LEU A 184 11.44 -11.18 -34.15
CA LEU A 184 10.94 -10.02 -34.86
C LEU A 184 11.40 -8.71 -34.19
N PRO A 185 11.56 -7.62 -34.96
CA PRO A 185 11.83 -6.31 -34.38
C PRO A 185 10.64 -5.85 -33.52
N MET A 186 10.94 -5.16 -32.43
CA MET A 186 9.90 -4.53 -31.60
C MET A 186 9.13 -3.49 -32.43
N PRO A 187 7.80 -3.45 -32.34
CA PRO A 187 7.02 -2.39 -32.97
C PRO A 187 7.42 -1.02 -32.44
N THR A 188 7.35 0.01 -33.29
CA THR A 188 7.62 1.40 -32.88
C THR A 188 6.70 1.79 -31.71
N PRO A 189 7.20 2.43 -30.65
CA PRO A 189 6.37 2.93 -29.56
C PRO A 189 5.19 3.77 -30.08
N GLY A 190 3.98 3.51 -29.58
CA GLY A 190 2.76 4.20 -30.00
C GLY A 190 2.15 3.74 -31.34
N SER A 191 2.81 2.84 -32.09
CA SER A 191 2.26 2.32 -33.36
C SER A 191 1.15 1.27 -33.18
N ILE A 192 1.04 0.68 -32.00
CA ILE A 192 0.05 -0.37 -31.70
C ILE A 192 -1.16 0.25 -31.01
N ALA A 193 -2.33 0.11 -31.64
CA ALA A 193 -3.60 0.50 -31.05
C ALA A 193 -4.02 -0.48 -29.94
N LEU A 194 -4.44 0.07 -28.80
CA LEU A 194 -5.10 -0.68 -27.74
C LEU A 194 -6.58 -0.89 -28.10
N LYS A 195 -7.20 -1.92 -27.53
CA LYS A 195 -8.65 -2.14 -27.67
C LYS A 195 -9.45 -0.96 -27.14
N ASP A 196 -10.58 -0.66 -27.79
CA ASP A 196 -11.58 0.25 -27.25
C ASP A 196 -12.26 -0.41 -26.05
N PRO A 197 -12.57 0.31 -24.95
CA PRO A 197 -13.32 -0.24 -23.83
C PRO A 197 -14.60 -1.01 -24.18
N LYS A 198 -15.30 -0.64 -25.26
CA LYS A 198 -16.50 -1.36 -25.73
C LYS A 198 -16.20 -2.77 -26.24
N ASP A 199 -14.95 -3.03 -26.64
CA ASP A 199 -14.48 -4.29 -27.20
C ASP A 199 -13.84 -5.19 -26.12
N PHE A 200 -13.83 -4.74 -24.86
CA PHE A 200 -13.34 -5.55 -23.75
C PHE A 200 -14.24 -6.76 -23.51
N THR A 201 -13.61 -7.88 -23.21
CA THR A 201 -14.28 -9.16 -22.92
C THR A 201 -13.98 -9.67 -21.51
N LEU A 202 -12.90 -9.20 -20.90
CA LEU A 202 -12.39 -9.57 -19.59
C LEU A 202 -12.37 -8.36 -18.64
N ILE A 203 -11.80 -7.23 -19.05
CA ILE A 203 -11.78 -6.01 -18.23
C ILE A 203 -13.24 -5.54 -18.01
N GLY A 204 -13.60 -5.27 -16.76
CA GLY A 204 -14.97 -4.90 -16.38
C GLY A 204 -15.85 -6.08 -15.96
N THR A 205 -15.33 -7.31 -15.99
CA THR A 205 -16.07 -8.51 -15.58
C THR A 205 -15.69 -8.98 -14.16
N PRO A 206 -16.63 -9.56 -13.39
CA PRO A 206 -16.38 -9.99 -12.00
C PRO A 206 -15.69 -11.36 -11.96
N VAL A 207 -14.42 -11.42 -12.34
CA VAL A 207 -13.66 -12.68 -12.33
C VAL A 207 -13.21 -13.06 -10.93
N LYS A 208 -13.17 -14.37 -10.65
CA LYS A 208 -12.58 -14.92 -9.43
C LYS A 208 -11.07 -14.71 -9.42
N ARG A 209 -10.51 -14.54 -8.22
CA ARG A 209 -9.08 -14.30 -8.04
C ARG A 209 -8.21 -15.50 -8.45
N LEU A 210 -7.19 -15.24 -9.25
CA LEU A 210 -6.22 -16.24 -9.75
C LEU A 210 -5.55 -17.02 -8.62
N GLU A 211 -5.21 -16.33 -7.53
CA GLU A 211 -4.49 -16.93 -6.42
C GLU A 211 -5.40 -17.59 -5.37
N ALA A 212 -6.73 -17.45 -5.51
CA ALA A 212 -7.69 -17.98 -4.54
C ALA A 212 -7.58 -19.51 -4.33
N PRO A 213 -7.46 -20.36 -5.37
CA PRO A 213 -7.34 -21.81 -5.17
C PRO A 213 -6.15 -22.20 -4.28
N ASN A 214 -5.02 -21.52 -4.42
CA ASN A 214 -3.84 -21.76 -3.59
C ASN A 214 -4.02 -21.25 -2.16
N LYS A 215 -4.68 -20.08 -1.98
CA LYS A 215 -4.97 -19.53 -0.65
C LYS A 215 -5.93 -20.43 0.15
N VAL A 216 -7.03 -20.89 -0.45
CA VAL A 216 -8.04 -21.70 0.26
C VAL A 216 -7.61 -23.14 0.52
N SER A 217 -6.67 -23.68 -0.27
CA SER A 217 -6.12 -25.03 -0.07
C SER A 217 -4.89 -25.08 0.85
N GLY A 218 -4.41 -23.94 1.34
CA GLY A 218 -3.18 -23.85 2.14
C GLY A 218 -1.90 -24.08 1.34
N ARG A 219 -1.95 -23.99 0.00
CA ARG A 219 -0.80 -24.14 -0.90
C ARG A 219 -0.09 -22.82 -1.24
N ALA A 220 -0.71 -21.69 -0.91
CA ALA A 220 -0.08 -20.38 -1.05
C ALA A 220 1.14 -20.28 -0.14
N GLY A 221 2.30 -19.93 -0.69
CA GLY A 221 3.54 -19.77 0.08
C GLY A 221 3.76 -18.33 0.52
N PHE A 222 3.75 -18.11 1.83
CA PHE A 222 4.11 -16.84 2.47
C PHE A 222 5.57 -16.86 2.94
N GLY A 223 6.14 -15.68 3.23
CA GLY A 223 7.51 -15.59 3.74
C GLY A 223 7.75 -16.44 4.99
N ILE A 224 6.75 -16.54 5.87
CA ILE A 224 6.85 -17.32 7.11
C ILE A 224 6.88 -18.84 6.89
N ASP A 225 6.39 -19.32 5.74
CA ASP A 225 6.30 -20.74 5.40
C ASP A 225 7.63 -21.33 4.98
N VAL A 226 8.60 -20.48 4.61
CA VAL A 226 9.92 -20.87 4.11
C VAL A 226 10.58 -21.88 5.07
N ARG A 227 11.15 -22.92 4.45
CA ARG A 227 11.92 -24.00 5.06
C ARG A 227 13.10 -24.28 4.13
N LEU A 228 14.31 -24.14 4.66
CA LEU A 228 15.54 -24.44 3.96
C LEU A 228 16.29 -25.56 4.69
N PRO A 229 17.14 -26.33 4.00
CA PRO A 229 18.08 -27.24 4.65
C PRO A 229 18.89 -26.51 5.73
N ASP A 230 19.09 -27.19 6.86
CA ASP A 230 19.87 -26.72 8.01
C ASP A 230 19.41 -25.40 8.67
N MET A 231 18.24 -24.88 8.26
CA MET A 231 17.71 -23.62 8.74
C MET A 231 17.41 -23.63 10.24
N LYS A 232 17.81 -22.57 10.94
CA LYS A 232 17.43 -22.31 12.34
C LYS A 232 16.27 -21.32 12.43
N ILE A 233 15.61 -21.30 13.58
CA ILE A 233 14.56 -20.33 13.88
C ILE A 233 15.03 -19.45 15.03
N ALA A 234 14.86 -18.14 14.89
CA ALA A 234 15.12 -17.17 15.94
C ALA A 234 13.83 -16.51 16.41
N ALA A 235 13.62 -16.50 17.73
CA ALA A 235 12.66 -15.63 18.40
C ALA A 235 13.42 -14.41 18.92
N ILE A 236 12.79 -13.24 18.90
CA ILE A 236 13.42 -11.96 19.26
C ILE A 236 12.64 -11.25 20.35
N ALA A 237 13.36 -10.52 21.21
CA ALA A 237 12.84 -9.47 22.06
C ALA A 237 13.56 -8.16 21.73
N ILE A 238 12.79 -7.11 21.42
CA ILE A 238 13.30 -5.77 21.15
C ILE A 238 13.16 -4.92 22.43
N SER A 239 14.04 -3.92 22.58
CA SER A 239 13.98 -2.99 23.72
C SER A 239 12.59 -2.35 23.82
N PRO A 240 11.86 -2.53 24.94
CA PRO A 240 10.50 -2.03 25.08
C PRO A 240 10.39 -0.50 25.03
N VAL A 241 11.48 0.20 25.30
CA VAL A 241 11.60 1.65 25.07
C VAL A 241 12.43 1.86 23.83
N PHE A 242 11.89 2.62 22.87
CA PHE A 242 12.61 2.99 21.66
C PHE A 242 13.85 3.82 21.99
N GLY A 243 15.01 3.40 21.45
CA GLY A 243 16.32 3.97 21.78
C GLY A 243 16.99 3.34 23.02
N GLY A 244 16.33 2.38 23.69
CA GLY A 244 16.93 1.55 24.71
C GLY A 244 17.77 0.40 24.14
N LYS A 245 18.48 -0.31 25.02
CA LYS A 245 19.42 -1.38 24.67
C LYS A 245 19.47 -2.50 25.71
N PRO A 246 19.90 -3.73 25.36
CA PRO A 246 20.07 -4.80 26.33
C PRO A 246 21.20 -4.46 27.32
N LYS A 247 20.87 -4.33 28.61
CA LYS A 247 21.83 -4.11 29.71
C LYS A 247 22.47 -5.40 30.16
N ALA A 248 21.67 -6.41 30.47
CA ALA A 248 22.12 -7.73 30.88
C ALA A 248 21.27 -8.83 30.24
N VAL A 249 21.89 -9.97 29.93
CA VAL A 249 21.25 -11.13 29.31
C VAL A 249 21.79 -12.39 29.98
N ASN A 250 20.91 -13.26 30.48
CA ASN A 250 21.28 -14.55 31.04
C ASN A 250 21.46 -15.59 29.92
N GLU A 251 22.57 -15.50 29.19
CA GLU A 251 22.86 -16.41 28.08
C GLU A 251 23.02 -17.87 28.53
N VAL A 252 23.51 -18.10 29.74
CA VAL A 252 23.68 -19.44 30.30
C VAL A 252 22.32 -20.12 30.47
N ALA A 253 21.35 -19.45 31.07
CA ALA A 253 20.00 -19.98 31.23
C ALA A 253 19.30 -20.20 29.89
N ALA A 254 19.46 -19.27 28.95
CA ALA A 254 18.94 -19.42 27.59
C ALA A 254 19.52 -20.66 26.88
N ARG A 255 20.85 -20.85 26.93
CA ARG A 255 21.55 -21.98 26.29
C ARG A 255 21.31 -23.32 27.01
N ALA A 256 20.90 -23.31 28.27
CA ALA A 256 20.51 -24.51 28.99
C ALA A 256 19.19 -25.12 28.47
N VAL A 257 18.37 -24.35 27.75
CA VAL A 257 17.16 -24.87 27.10
C VAL A 257 17.52 -25.76 25.92
N LYS A 258 17.11 -27.04 25.98
CA LYS A 258 17.36 -28.02 24.90
C LYS A 258 16.87 -27.49 23.55
N GLY A 259 17.75 -27.51 22.56
CA GLY A 259 17.49 -27.04 21.19
C GLY A 259 17.92 -25.60 20.92
N VAL A 260 18.27 -24.82 21.95
CA VAL A 260 18.90 -23.50 21.78
C VAL A 260 20.35 -23.68 21.32
N ARG A 261 20.73 -22.92 20.30
CA ARG A 261 22.06 -22.98 19.67
C ARG A 261 22.87 -21.74 19.95
N GLN A 262 22.23 -20.57 19.96
CA GLN A 262 22.90 -19.31 20.12
C GLN A 262 21.98 -18.25 20.73
N VAL A 263 22.57 -17.37 21.53
CA VAL A 263 21.98 -16.07 21.87
C VAL A 263 22.74 -15.03 21.08
N VAL A 264 22.02 -14.20 20.33
CA VAL A 264 22.56 -13.13 19.50
C VAL A 264 22.11 -11.81 20.10
N ARG A 265 23.05 -10.91 20.36
CA ARG A 265 22.78 -9.54 20.81
C ARG A 265 23.02 -8.60 19.65
N ILE A 266 22.09 -7.69 19.43
CA ILE A 266 22.23 -6.55 18.52
C ILE A 266 21.86 -5.28 19.28
N ASP A 267 22.14 -4.11 18.71
CA ASP A 267 22.12 -2.80 19.39
C ASP A 267 20.92 -2.59 20.33
N ASN A 268 19.70 -2.88 19.83
CA ASN A 268 18.44 -2.67 20.53
C ASN A 268 17.66 -3.96 20.80
N ALA A 269 18.21 -5.15 20.55
CA ALA A 269 17.44 -6.40 20.65
C ALA A 269 18.29 -7.63 21.00
N VAL A 270 17.62 -8.69 21.46
CA VAL A 270 18.21 -10.00 21.72
C VAL A 270 17.41 -11.04 20.96
N ALA A 271 18.10 -11.88 20.19
CA ALA A 271 17.51 -13.02 19.51
C ALA A 271 18.04 -14.34 20.07
N VAL A 272 17.17 -15.33 20.23
CA VAL A 272 17.55 -16.70 20.59
C VAL A 272 17.32 -17.60 19.40
N VAL A 273 18.42 -18.14 18.86
CA VAL A 273 18.47 -19.02 17.70
C VAL A 273 18.42 -20.47 18.17
N ALA A 274 17.49 -21.24 17.62
CA ALA A 274 17.24 -22.61 18.02
C ALA A 274 16.85 -23.50 16.83
N ASP A 275 16.80 -24.82 17.05
CA ASP A 275 16.38 -25.78 16.02
C ASP A 275 14.91 -25.66 15.64
N HIS A 276 14.08 -25.13 16.54
CA HIS A 276 12.65 -24.92 16.30
C HIS A 276 12.10 -23.78 17.16
N MET A 277 10.95 -23.24 16.74
CA MET A 277 10.32 -22.06 17.35
C MET A 277 10.09 -22.19 18.87
N TRP A 278 9.65 -23.37 19.34
CA TRP A 278 9.40 -23.57 20.77
C TRP A 278 10.65 -23.43 21.66
N ALA A 279 11.80 -23.96 21.20
CA ALA A 279 13.05 -23.83 21.94
C ALA A 279 13.54 -22.38 21.90
N ALA A 280 13.40 -21.69 20.76
CA ALA A 280 13.74 -20.27 20.63
C ALA A 280 12.94 -19.42 21.64
N LYS A 281 11.62 -19.59 21.70
CA LYS A 281 10.75 -18.86 22.65
C LYS A 281 11.10 -19.16 24.12
N LYS A 282 11.30 -20.44 24.47
CA LYS A 282 11.69 -20.82 25.83
C LYS A 282 13.05 -20.27 26.23
N GLY A 283 14.03 -20.33 25.33
CA GLY A 283 15.35 -19.76 25.56
C GLY A 283 15.30 -18.24 25.70
N LEU A 284 14.49 -17.55 24.90
CA LEU A 284 14.30 -16.09 25.00
C LEU A 284 13.69 -15.69 26.35
N ALA A 285 12.69 -16.42 26.83
CA ALA A 285 12.14 -16.21 28.17
C ALA A 285 13.18 -16.46 29.27
N ALA A 286 13.97 -17.54 29.15
CA ALA A 286 15.03 -17.87 30.11
C ALA A 286 16.20 -16.87 30.10
N ALA A 287 16.38 -16.11 29.02
CA ALA A 287 17.40 -15.07 28.92
C ALA A 287 17.19 -13.91 29.90
N ALA A 288 15.97 -13.74 30.46
CA ALA A 288 15.65 -12.78 31.51
C ALA A 288 16.29 -11.40 31.28
N ILE A 289 16.04 -10.82 30.09
CA ILE A 289 16.74 -9.65 29.60
C ILE A 289 16.43 -8.44 30.49
N GLN A 290 17.48 -7.77 30.96
CA GLN A 290 17.37 -6.48 31.61
C GLN A 290 17.67 -5.40 30.58
N TRP A 291 16.82 -4.38 30.52
CA TRP A 291 16.92 -3.29 29.57
C TRP A 291 17.50 -2.04 30.23
N ASP A 292 18.28 -1.30 29.46
CA ASP A 292 18.55 0.12 29.69
C ASP A 292 17.58 0.89 28.80
N ASP A 293 16.58 1.52 29.41
CA ASP A 293 15.46 2.18 28.71
C ASP A 293 15.90 3.46 27.96
N GLY A 294 17.12 3.95 28.20
CA GLY A 294 17.70 5.03 27.41
C GLY A 294 16.98 6.38 27.56
N PRO A 295 17.14 7.29 26.58
CA PRO A 295 16.71 8.69 26.72
C PRO A 295 15.19 8.90 26.68
N ASN A 296 14.43 7.94 26.17
CA ASN A 296 12.97 8.06 25.99
C ASN A 296 12.16 7.42 27.13
N ALA A 297 12.81 7.00 28.23
CA ALA A 297 12.21 6.25 29.33
C ALA A 297 11.04 6.95 30.05
N THR A 298 10.86 8.27 29.85
CA THR A 298 9.78 9.05 30.46
C THR A 298 8.72 9.53 29.49
N VAL A 299 8.86 9.24 28.18
CA VAL A 299 7.93 9.73 27.16
C VAL A 299 6.54 9.14 27.38
N SER A 300 5.50 9.97 27.27
CA SER A 300 4.11 9.53 27.29
C SER A 300 3.31 10.11 26.12
N THR A 301 2.16 9.51 25.80
CA THR A 301 1.23 10.08 24.82
C THR A 301 0.81 11.51 25.20
N ALA A 302 0.65 11.81 26.49
CA ALA A 302 0.30 13.15 26.95
C ALA A 302 1.42 14.18 26.68
N ASP A 303 2.70 13.78 26.70
CA ASP A 303 3.80 14.66 26.31
C ASP A 303 3.80 14.92 24.81
N ILE A 304 3.57 13.88 24.00
CA ILE A 304 3.51 13.98 22.53
C ILE A 304 2.36 14.90 22.10
N VAL A 305 1.16 14.72 22.65
CA VAL A 305 -0.01 15.56 22.32
C VAL A 305 0.24 17.02 22.69
N ARG A 306 0.86 17.29 23.84
CA ARG A 306 1.20 18.66 24.26
C ARG A 306 2.21 19.32 23.32
N GLN A 307 3.22 18.58 22.85
CA GLN A 307 4.18 19.09 21.88
C GLN A 307 3.51 19.46 20.55
N LEU A 308 2.61 18.60 20.06
CA LEU A 308 1.81 18.87 18.86
C LEU A 308 0.89 20.08 19.05
N GLU A 309 0.23 20.18 20.20
CA GLU A 309 -0.65 21.29 20.53
C GLU A 309 0.10 22.63 20.54
N GLU A 310 1.29 22.70 21.14
CA GLU A 310 2.09 23.93 21.17
C GLU A 310 2.64 24.27 19.78
N ALA A 311 3.15 23.29 19.04
CA ALA A 311 3.68 23.49 17.70
C ALA A 311 2.60 24.00 16.72
N SER A 312 1.38 23.47 16.81
CA SER A 312 0.25 23.88 15.97
C SER A 312 -0.19 25.35 16.17
N LYS A 313 0.28 26.05 17.20
CA LYS A 313 0.03 27.49 17.39
C LYS A 313 0.89 28.36 16.47
N GLN A 314 1.97 27.82 15.91
CA GLN A 314 2.85 28.51 14.99
C GLN A 314 2.45 28.26 13.52
N PRO A 315 2.74 29.19 12.59
CA PRO A 315 2.57 28.97 11.16
C PRO A 315 3.36 27.75 10.66
N GLY A 316 2.77 27.01 9.71
CA GLY A 316 3.39 25.87 9.05
C GLY A 316 3.92 26.18 7.65
N VAL A 317 4.45 25.14 7.00
CA VAL A 317 4.75 25.16 5.56
C VAL A 317 3.42 25.13 4.80
N VAL A 318 3.20 26.13 3.95
CA VAL A 318 1.95 26.30 3.20
C VAL A 318 1.83 25.21 2.13
N ALA A 319 0.74 24.44 2.19
CA ALA A 319 0.36 23.43 1.21
C ALA A 319 -0.58 24.00 0.14
N ARG A 320 -1.52 24.86 0.54
CA ARG A 320 -2.44 25.56 -0.35
C ARG A 320 -2.79 26.92 0.22
N ASN A 321 -2.85 27.94 -0.63
CA ASN A 321 -3.29 29.27 -0.26
C ASN A 321 -3.98 29.94 -1.46
N GLU A 322 -5.31 30.03 -1.40
CA GLU A 322 -6.14 30.67 -2.41
C GLU A 322 -7.05 31.70 -1.75
N GLY A 323 -7.16 32.89 -2.37
CA GLY A 323 -7.87 34.01 -1.77
C GLY A 323 -7.17 34.58 -0.53
N ASP A 324 -7.95 35.22 0.34
CA ASP A 324 -7.50 35.80 1.62
C ASP A 324 -8.38 35.25 2.75
N ALA A 325 -8.01 34.06 3.24
CA ALA A 325 -8.80 33.35 4.24
C ALA A 325 -8.90 34.11 5.56
N GLU A 326 -7.85 34.84 5.96
CA GLU A 326 -7.84 35.60 7.21
C GLU A 326 -8.81 36.79 7.14
N LYS A 327 -8.74 37.58 6.06
CA LYS A 327 -9.68 38.68 5.83
C LYS A 327 -11.12 38.20 5.68
N ALA A 328 -11.33 37.11 4.94
CA ALA A 328 -12.67 36.54 4.75
C ALA A 328 -13.26 36.00 6.06
N LEU A 329 -12.42 35.42 6.94
CA LEU A 329 -12.82 34.94 8.25
C LEU A 329 -13.19 36.10 9.19
N ALA A 330 -12.47 37.23 9.12
CA ALA A 330 -12.79 38.44 9.88
C ALA A 330 -14.13 39.08 9.47
N GLY A 331 -14.56 38.90 8.21
CA GLY A 331 -15.84 39.37 7.68
C GLY A 331 -16.97 38.34 7.70
N ALA A 332 -16.75 37.14 8.24
CA ALA A 332 -17.75 36.08 8.24
C ALA A 332 -18.95 36.42 9.14
N ALA A 333 -20.15 36.01 8.73
CA ALA A 333 -21.37 36.21 9.53
C ALA A 333 -21.37 35.31 10.78
N GLN A 334 -20.85 34.09 10.63
CA GLN A 334 -20.58 33.17 11.74
C GLN A 334 -19.25 32.47 11.52
N ARG A 335 -18.57 32.13 12.62
CA ARG A 335 -17.27 31.45 12.63
C ARG A 335 -17.35 30.24 13.55
N ILE A 336 -16.66 29.17 13.16
CA ILE A 336 -16.41 28.01 13.99
C ILE A 336 -14.91 27.67 14.00
N ASP A 337 -14.42 27.31 15.18
CA ASP A 337 -13.07 26.84 15.41
C ASP A 337 -13.13 25.43 16.04
N ALA A 338 -12.28 24.52 15.57
CA ALA A 338 -12.25 23.15 16.05
C ALA A 338 -10.82 22.59 16.10
N ILE A 339 -10.65 21.61 16.97
CA ILE A 339 -9.42 20.83 17.10
C ILE A 339 -9.79 19.38 16.89
N TYR A 340 -9.08 18.71 15.98
CA TYR A 340 -9.23 17.30 15.73
C TYR A 340 -7.95 16.55 16.07
N GLN A 341 -8.10 15.30 16.51
CA GLN A 341 -6.97 14.45 16.90
C GLN A 341 -7.16 13.01 16.40
N ALA A 342 -6.11 12.46 15.79
CA ALA A 342 -6.05 11.07 15.36
C ALA A 342 -4.86 10.37 16.03
N PRO A 343 -5.07 9.22 16.68
CA PRO A 343 -4.03 8.56 17.47
C PRO A 343 -3.03 7.80 16.60
N PHE A 344 -1.93 7.38 17.22
CA PHE A 344 -1.06 6.37 16.63
C PHE A 344 -1.85 5.08 16.37
N LEU A 345 -1.54 4.40 15.26
CA LEU A 345 -2.14 3.10 14.91
C LEU A 345 -1.06 2.09 14.56
N ALA A 346 -1.24 0.86 15.03
CA ALA A 346 -0.53 -0.31 14.53
C ALA A 346 -1.22 -0.84 13.26
N HIS A 347 -0.45 -1.50 12.42
CA HIS A 347 -0.93 -2.15 11.20
C HIS A 347 -1.68 -3.45 11.48
N ALA A 348 -1.24 -4.17 12.52
CA ALA A 348 -1.88 -5.40 12.98
C ALA A 348 -2.10 -6.45 11.86
N ALA A 349 -1.14 -6.58 10.93
CA ALA A 349 -1.21 -7.56 9.84
C ALA A 349 -1.32 -8.99 10.39
N MET A 350 -2.17 -9.85 9.82
CA MET A 350 -2.43 -11.19 10.39
C MET A 350 -1.19 -12.07 10.45
N GLU A 351 -0.29 -11.98 9.47
CA GLU A 351 1.04 -12.59 9.50
C GLU A 351 2.04 -11.63 10.19
N PRO A 352 2.54 -11.96 11.39
CA PRO A 352 3.54 -11.14 12.07
C PRO A 352 4.82 -10.97 11.25
N MET A 353 5.58 -9.92 11.54
CA MET A 353 6.86 -9.69 10.90
C MET A 353 7.78 -10.92 10.97
N ASN A 354 8.33 -11.29 9.82
CA ASN A 354 9.24 -12.40 9.66
C ASN A 354 10.16 -12.18 8.47
N CYS A 355 11.35 -12.78 8.53
CA CYS A 355 12.29 -12.81 7.42
C CYS A 355 13.22 -14.00 7.59
N THR A 356 13.42 -14.76 6.51
CA THR A 356 14.49 -15.76 6.43
C THR A 356 15.67 -15.16 5.69
N ALA A 357 16.85 -15.19 6.30
CA ALA A 357 18.08 -14.66 5.72
C ALA A 357 19.19 -15.69 5.78
N HIS A 358 20.02 -15.72 4.72
CA HIS A 358 21.27 -16.47 4.68
C HIS A 358 22.37 -15.54 4.19
N VAL A 359 23.21 -15.08 5.12
CA VAL A 359 24.32 -14.17 4.83
C VAL A 359 25.60 -14.98 4.71
N ARG A 360 26.29 -14.83 3.58
CA ARG A 360 27.60 -15.41 3.29
C ARG A 360 28.58 -14.29 2.99
N LYS A 361 29.86 -14.62 2.88
CA LYS A 361 30.91 -13.65 2.56
C LYS A 361 30.72 -12.98 1.20
N ASP A 362 30.11 -13.68 0.24
CA ASP A 362 29.98 -13.30 -1.16
C ASP A 362 28.52 -13.07 -1.61
N GLY A 363 27.54 -13.20 -0.70
CA GLY A 363 26.14 -13.03 -1.06
C GLY A 363 25.19 -13.12 0.12
N CYS A 364 23.97 -12.63 -0.10
CA CYS A 364 22.90 -12.62 0.89
C CYS A 364 21.58 -12.97 0.22
N ASP A 365 20.94 -14.07 0.63
CA ASP A 365 19.60 -14.43 0.16
C ASP A 365 18.57 -14.13 1.24
N LEU A 366 17.48 -13.46 0.86
CA LEU A 366 16.34 -13.18 1.71
C LEU A 366 15.09 -13.82 1.13
N TRP A 367 14.33 -14.51 1.97
CA TRP A 367 12.96 -14.92 1.68
C TRP A 367 12.02 -14.14 2.60
N VAL A 368 11.21 -13.27 2.01
CA VAL A 368 10.39 -12.30 2.75
C VAL A 368 9.18 -11.93 1.90
N GLY A 369 8.05 -11.59 2.55
CA GLY A 369 6.96 -10.89 1.87
C GLY A 369 7.10 -9.39 2.11
N THR A 370 7.63 -8.64 1.14
CA THR A 370 7.87 -7.18 1.23
C THR A 370 7.11 -6.45 0.13
N GLN A 371 6.60 -5.25 0.44
CA GLN A 371 5.98 -4.34 -0.54
C GLN A 371 7.03 -3.55 -1.31
N ALA A 372 8.27 -3.42 -0.80
CA ALA A 372 9.34 -2.60 -1.35
C ALA A 372 10.64 -3.41 -1.53
N PRO A 373 10.69 -4.36 -2.49
CA PRO A 373 11.82 -5.26 -2.67
C PRO A 373 13.14 -4.54 -2.96
N THR A 374 13.14 -3.48 -3.77
CA THR A 374 14.37 -2.75 -4.14
C THR A 374 14.92 -1.91 -3.01
N LEU A 375 14.05 -1.26 -2.22
CA LEU A 375 14.44 -0.58 -0.99
C LEU A 375 15.02 -1.58 0.04
N THR A 376 14.35 -2.72 0.21
CA THR A 376 14.82 -3.80 1.10
C THR A 376 16.22 -4.28 0.67
N GLN A 377 16.41 -4.52 -0.62
CA GLN A 377 17.70 -4.92 -1.19
C GLN A 377 18.80 -3.87 -0.91
N ALA A 378 18.50 -2.58 -1.11
CA ALA A 378 19.45 -1.50 -0.89
C ALA A 378 19.88 -1.38 0.58
N VAL A 379 18.93 -1.44 1.52
CA VAL A 379 19.20 -1.38 2.96
C VAL A 379 20.04 -2.58 3.42
N VAL A 380 19.74 -3.77 2.90
CA VAL A 380 20.52 -4.98 3.21
C VAL A 380 21.93 -4.91 2.64
N ALA A 381 22.09 -4.44 1.40
CA ALA A 381 23.40 -4.25 0.78
C ALA A 381 24.26 -3.29 1.62
N GLN A 382 23.69 -2.18 2.07
CA GLN A 382 24.37 -1.24 2.96
C GLN A 382 24.77 -1.88 4.29
N ALA A 383 23.87 -2.64 4.93
CA ALA A 383 24.13 -3.26 6.22
C ALA A 383 25.17 -4.40 6.17
N THR A 384 25.28 -5.07 5.02
CA THR A 384 26.22 -6.19 4.82
C THR A 384 27.55 -5.76 4.21
N GLY A 385 27.61 -4.60 3.56
CA GLY A 385 28.73 -4.17 2.74
C GLY A 385 28.86 -4.95 1.42
N LEU A 386 27.89 -5.81 1.09
CA LEU A 386 27.85 -6.54 -0.17
C LEU A 386 27.38 -5.62 -1.31
N PRO A 387 27.83 -5.86 -2.56
CA PRO A 387 27.27 -5.16 -3.70
C PRO A 387 25.78 -5.56 -3.88
N ARG A 388 24.96 -4.64 -4.41
CA ARG A 388 23.50 -4.77 -4.46
C ARG A 388 23.06 -6.05 -5.19
N GLU A 389 23.75 -6.43 -6.26
CA GLU A 389 23.50 -7.62 -7.05
C GLU A 389 23.79 -8.93 -6.31
N ALA A 390 24.62 -8.91 -5.26
CA ALA A 390 24.87 -10.06 -4.39
C ALA A 390 23.79 -10.26 -3.32
N VAL A 391 22.86 -9.30 -3.19
CA VAL A 391 21.67 -9.41 -2.34
C VAL A 391 20.48 -9.85 -3.18
N LYS A 392 19.97 -11.06 -2.93
CA LYS A 392 18.84 -11.65 -3.64
C LYS A 392 17.59 -11.60 -2.78
N ILE A 393 16.55 -10.91 -3.27
CA ILE A 393 15.23 -10.87 -2.64
C ILE A 393 14.33 -11.90 -3.32
N GLN A 394 14.04 -12.99 -2.63
CA GLN A 394 13.01 -13.97 -2.97
C GLN A 394 11.70 -13.50 -2.36
N ASN A 395 10.96 -12.68 -3.11
CA ASN A 395 9.72 -12.11 -2.59
C ASN A 395 8.60 -13.16 -2.58
N HIS A 396 7.82 -13.18 -1.50
CA HIS A 396 6.67 -14.08 -1.31
C HIS A 396 5.37 -13.30 -1.16
N LEU A 397 4.25 -14.03 -1.17
CA LEU A 397 2.97 -13.49 -0.69
C LEU A 397 3.12 -13.03 0.77
N LEU A 398 2.28 -12.06 1.17
CA LEU A 398 2.27 -11.52 2.51
C LEU A 398 0.87 -11.55 3.14
N GLY A 399 0.78 -11.94 4.41
CA GLY A 399 -0.46 -12.08 5.17
C GLY A 399 -0.97 -10.76 5.75
N GLY A 400 -1.12 -9.75 4.88
CA GLY A 400 -1.43 -8.37 5.23
C GLY A 400 -0.18 -7.47 5.22
N GLY A 401 -0.30 -6.31 4.57
CA GLY A 401 0.78 -5.32 4.44
C GLY A 401 0.38 -4.02 5.10
N PHE A 402 -0.72 -3.43 4.62
CA PHE A 402 -1.34 -2.22 5.17
C PHE A 402 -0.41 -1.02 5.37
N GLY A 403 0.77 -1.01 4.74
CA GLY A 403 1.83 -0.03 5.01
C GLY A 403 3.05 -0.62 5.74
N ARG A 404 2.85 -1.51 6.73
CA ARG A 404 3.90 -2.15 7.55
C ARG A 404 5.08 -2.68 6.75
N ARG A 405 4.79 -3.34 5.63
CA ARG A 405 5.78 -4.07 4.81
C ARG A 405 6.38 -3.24 3.69
N LEU A 406 6.13 -1.93 3.69
CA LEU A 406 6.99 -0.96 3.00
C LEU A 406 8.33 -0.84 3.74
N GLU A 407 8.29 -1.01 5.06
CA GLU A 407 9.45 -0.82 5.92
C GLU A 407 10.40 -2.02 5.84
N PRO A 408 11.71 -1.79 5.59
CA PRO A 408 12.71 -2.84 5.56
C PRO A 408 13.27 -3.19 6.95
N ASP A 409 12.78 -2.55 8.01
CA ASP A 409 13.29 -2.63 9.39
C ASP A 409 13.36 -4.07 9.92
N GLY A 410 12.30 -4.87 9.72
CA GLY A 410 12.27 -6.26 10.14
C GLY A 410 13.25 -7.15 9.36
N SER A 411 13.45 -6.85 8.07
CA SER A 411 14.44 -7.56 7.23
C SER A 411 15.86 -7.18 7.61
N LEU A 412 16.12 -5.91 7.89
CA LEU A 412 17.40 -5.41 8.37
C LEU A 412 17.77 -6.06 9.72
N LEU A 413 16.81 -6.12 10.65
CA LEU A 413 16.98 -6.79 11.93
C LEU A 413 17.35 -8.27 11.75
N ALA A 414 16.65 -8.97 10.85
CA ALA A 414 16.92 -10.37 10.55
C ALA A 414 18.31 -10.58 9.94
N VAL A 415 18.74 -9.69 9.04
CA VAL A 415 20.08 -9.75 8.44
C VAL A 415 21.17 -9.49 9.47
N LYS A 416 21.00 -8.52 10.39
CA LYS A 416 21.95 -8.29 11.50
C LYS A 416 22.10 -9.50 12.41
N ILE A 417 21.03 -10.27 12.60
CA ILE A 417 21.07 -11.54 13.34
C ILE A 417 21.79 -12.61 12.49
N ALA A 418 21.42 -12.75 11.21
CA ALA A 418 21.98 -13.75 10.31
C ALA A 418 23.49 -13.57 10.06
N GLN A 419 24.02 -12.34 10.12
CA GLN A 419 25.47 -12.08 10.06
C GLN A 419 26.26 -12.76 11.18
N GLN A 420 25.60 -13.18 12.26
CA GLN A 420 26.22 -13.82 13.42
C GLN A 420 25.89 -15.31 13.53
N VAL A 421 25.15 -15.89 12.57
CA VAL A 421 24.66 -17.26 12.61
C VAL A 421 25.21 -18.05 11.44
N ASP A 422 25.71 -19.26 11.70
CA ASP A 422 26.12 -20.17 10.65
C ASP A 422 24.90 -20.74 9.91
N GLY A 423 24.78 -20.44 8.62
CA GLY A 423 23.72 -20.93 7.74
C GLY A 423 22.42 -20.10 7.77
N PRO A 424 21.35 -20.58 7.11
CA PRO A 424 20.09 -19.84 7.03
C PRO A 424 19.38 -19.74 8.38
N VAL A 425 18.86 -18.56 8.72
CA VAL A 425 18.05 -18.33 9.91
C VAL A 425 16.76 -17.61 9.57
N LYS A 426 15.64 -18.12 10.10
CA LYS A 426 14.35 -17.43 10.05
C LYS A 426 14.08 -16.71 11.35
N VAL A 427 14.03 -15.39 11.29
CA VAL A 427 13.65 -14.53 12.42
C VAL A 427 12.15 -14.29 12.37
N VAL A 428 11.47 -14.56 13.48
CA VAL A 428 10.01 -14.41 13.59
C VAL A 428 9.69 -13.61 14.84
N TRP A 429 8.90 -12.55 14.67
CA TRP A 429 8.40 -11.75 15.78
C TRP A 429 7.19 -12.43 16.41
N SER A 430 7.01 -12.27 17.72
CA SER A 430 5.71 -12.60 18.33
C SER A 430 4.69 -11.52 17.95
N ARG A 431 3.40 -11.75 18.23
CA ARG A 431 2.40 -10.70 18.01
C ARG A 431 2.65 -9.50 18.93
N GLU A 432 3.12 -9.76 20.14
CA GLU A 432 3.48 -8.75 21.13
C GLU A 432 4.60 -7.85 20.62
N GLU A 433 5.66 -8.45 20.09
CA GLU A 433 6.75 -7.70 19.44
C GLU A 433 6.26 -6.94 18.20
N ASP A 434 5.38 -7.55 17.40
CA ASP A 434 4.81 -6.95 16.19
C ASP A 434 3.96 -5.71 16.47
N ILE A 435 3.17 -5.70 17.56
CA ILE A 435 2.38 -4.52 17.96
C ILE A 435 3.24 -3.49 18.69
N GLN A 436 4.10 -3.90 19.63
CA GLN A 436 4.87 -2.97 20.47
C GLN A 436 6.06 -2.32 19.75
N HIS A 437 6.51 -2.92 18.65
CA HIS A 437 7.59 -2.41 17.80
C HIS A 437 7.13 -2.24 16.36
N ASP A 438 5.85 -1.93 16.15
CA ASP A 438 5.34 -1.51 14.86
C ASP A 438 5.99 -0.18 14.43
N MET A 439 5.83 0.15 13.16
CA MET A 439 6.12 1.45 12.57
C MET A 439 4.77 2.19 12.47
N TYR A 440 4.43 3.00 13.47
CA TYR A 440 3.04 3.44 13.67
C TYR A 440 2.56 4.48 12.65
N ARG A 441 1.26 4.49 12.32
CA ARG A 441 0.66 5.71 11.74
C ARG A 441 0.89 6.88 12.71
N PRO A 442 1.32 8.07 12.29
CA PRO A 442 1.54 9.18 13.21
C PRO A 442 0.30 9.57 14.02
N TYR A 443 0.55 10.20 15.17
CA TYR A 443 -0.46 11.01 15.86
C TYR A 443 -0.57 12.34 15.13
N TYR A 444 -1.79 12.76 14.81
CA TYR A 444 -2.07 14.04 14.17
C TYR A 444 -2.91 14.94 15.08
N TYR A 445 -2.59 16.23 15.04
CA TYR A 445 -3.29 17.29 15.74
C TYR A 445 -3.62 18.41 14.75
N ASP A 446 -4.91 18.61 14.51
CA ASP A 446 -5.39 19.48 13.45
C ASP A 446 -6.15 20.67 14.04
N ARG A 447 -5.80 21.88 13.65
CA ARG A 447 -6.55 23.11 14.01
C ARG A 447 -7.28 23.64 12.78
N LEU A 448 -8.58 23.85 12.92
CA LEU A 448 -9.42 24.36 11.85
C LEU A 448 -10.18 25.60 12.30
N SER A 449 -10.31 26.54 11.38
CA SER A 449 -11.26 27.65 11.48
C SER A 449 -11.98 27.80 10.15
N ALA A 450 -13.28 28.04 10.20
CA ALA A 450 -14.05 28.37 9.00
C ALA A 450 -15.11 29.42 9.32
N GLY A 451 -15.41 30.22 8.29
CA GLY A 451 -16.45 31.25 8.34
C GLY A 451 -17.53 30.95 7.32
N ILE A 452 -18.79 31.25 7.67
CA ILE A 452 -19.92 31.22 6.73
C ILE A 452 -20.54 32.61 6.58
N ASP A 453 -21.13 32.89 5.42
CA ASP A 453 -21.93 34.08 5.19
C ASP A 453 -23.35 33.97 5.76
N ALA A 454 -24.16 35.02 5.60
CA ALA A 454 -25.55 35.06 6.08
C ALA A 454 -26.47 34.05 5.37
N SER A 455 -26.07 33.52 4.21
CA SER A 455 -26.78 32.45 3.50
C SER A 455 -26.31 31.04 3.89
N GLY A 456 -25.31 30.95 4.77
CA GLY A 456 -24.73 29.72 5.26
C GLY A 456 -23.57 29.17 4.41
N LYS A 457 -23.14 29.86 3.35
CA LYS A 457 -22.06 29.37 2.48
C LYS A 457 -20.68 29.62 3.10
N PRO A 458 -19.71 28.69 2.93
CA PRO A 458 -18.34 28.92 3.38
C PRO A 458 -17.72 30.11 2.66
N VAL A 459 -17.16 31.04 3.43
CA VAL A 459 -16.38 32.18 2.92
C VAL A 459 -14.89 32.04 3.21
N ALA A 460 -14.51 31.29 4.25
CA ALA A 460 -13.12 31.07 4.63
C ALA A 460 -12.93 29.66 5.22
N TRP A 461 -11.78 29.06 4.94
CA TRP A 461 -11.33 27.78 5.50
C TRP A 461 -9.84 27.85 5.82
N THR A 462 -9.47 27.60 7.06
CA THR A 462 -8.08 27.39 7.49
C THR A 462 -7.94 26.01 8.11
N HIS A 463 -6.87 25.29 7.75
CA HIS A 463 -6.58 23.96 8.28
C HIS A 463 -5.08 23.80 8.46
N ARG A 464 -4.66 23.74 9.72
CA ARG A 464 -3.28 23.46 10.11
C ARG A 464 -3.14 22.04 10.61
N ILE A 465 -2.22 21.31 10.03
CA ILE A 465 -1.94 19.91 10.37
C ILE A 465 -0.61 19.86 11.11
N ALA A 466 -0.59 19.32 12.33
CA ALA A 466 0.65 19.03 13.06
C ALA A 466 0.83 17.52 13.22
N GLY A 467 2.01 17.01 12.85
CA GLY A 467 2.31 15.58 12.90
C GLY A 467 3.68 15.23 12.35
N SER A 468 4.03 13.95 12.36
CA SER A 468 5.29 13.44 11.79
C SER A 468 5.32 13.54 10.26
N SER A 469 6.51 13.71 9.70
CA SER A 469 6.70 13.60 8.25
C SER A 469 7.17 12.21 7.87
N ILE A 470 6.27 11.41 7.29
CA ILE A 470 6.64 10.10 6.76
C ILE A 470 7.50 10.24 5.52
N VAL A 471 7.24 11.24 4.66
CA VAL A 471 8.02 11.46 3.43
C VAL A 471 9.46 11.83 3.78
N ALA A 472 9.68 12.70 4.77
CA ALA A 472 11.04 13.05 5.21
C ALA A 472 11.85 11.86 5.71
N ARG A 473 11.19 10.87 6.32
CA ARG A 473 11.85 9.65 6.82
C ARG A 473 12.04 8.60 5.72
N TYR A 474 10.99 8.31 4.97
CA TYR A 474 10.92 7.16 4.09
C TYR A 474 11.46 7.47 2.68
N VAL A 475 11.21 8.67 2.14
CA VAL A 475 11.72 9.12 0.83
C VAL A 475 12.26 10.55 0.93
N PRO A 476 13.38 10.78 1.63
CA PRO A 476 13.90 12.13 1.90
C PRO A 476 14.17 12.95 0.63
N SER A 477 14.41 12.32 -0.51
CA SER A 477 14.58 12.99 -1.80
C SER A 477 13.32 13.72 -2.30
N LEU A 478 12.12 13.31 -1.85
CA LEU A 478 10.86 13.96 -2.18
C LEU A 478 10.44 15.03 -1.15
N TYR A 479 11.06 15.05 0.03
CA TYR A 479 10.81 16.04 1.06
C TYR A 479 11.59 17.33 0.78
N ARG A 480 10.92 18.32 0.19
CA ARG A 480 11.52 19.60 -0.22
C ARG A 480 10.90 20.76 0.55
N ASN A 481 11.73 21.69 1.01
CA ASN A 481 11.29 22.93 1.68
C ASN A 481 10.37 22.72 2.90
N GLY A 482 10.54 21.61 3.62
CA GLY A 482 9.72 21.30 4.79
C GLY A 482 8.33 20.74 4.48
N PHE A 483 8.04 20.46 3.21
CA PHE A 483 6.73 20.02 2.75
C PHE A 483 6.61 18.50 2.69
N ASP A 484 5.58 17.97 3.34
CA ASP A 484 5.15 16.57 3.24
C ASP A 484 3.80 16.54 2.50
N PHE A 485 3.82 16.04 1.26
CA PHE A 485 2.61 15.98 0.42
C PHE A 485 1.60 14.94 0.92
N ASP A 486 2.06 13.91 1.63
CA ASP A 486 1.20 12.87 2.19
C ASP A 486 0.43 13.44 3.37
N ALA A 487 1.11 14.13 4.29
CA ALA A 487 0.49 14.70 5.49
C ALA A 487 -0.68 15.66 5.20
N VAL A 488 -0.74 16.25 4.00
CA VAL A 488 -1.78 17.22 3.60
C VAL A 488 -2.78 16.67 2.58
N GLU A 489 -2.58 15.44 2.08
CA GLU A 489 -3.45 14.85 1.06
C GLU A 489 -4.88 14.68 1.60
N GLY A 490 -5.88 15.11 0.83
CA GLY A 490 -7.29 15.17 1.24
C GLY A 490 -7.69 16.45 1.97
N ALA A 491 -6.75 17.13 2.64
CA ALA A 491 -6.97 18.44 3.27
C ALA A 491 -6.67 19.61 2.34
N ALA A 492 -5.59 19.50 1.55
CA ALA A 492 -5.20 20.52 0.59
C ALA A 492 -6.19 20.59 -0.60
N GLU A 493 -6.76 19.46 -1.02
CA GLU A 493 -7.62 19.38 -2.20
C GLU A 493 -9.00 18.76 -1.85
N PRO A 494 -9.78 19.36 -0.94
CA PRO A 494 -11.11 18.87 -0.65
C PRO A 494 -12.01 19.02 -1.90
N PRO A 495 -13.03 18.16 -2.07
CA PRO A 495 -13.84 18.15 -3.30
C PRO A 495 -14.76 19.38 -3.45
N TYR A 496 -14.78 20.29 -2.46
CA TYR A 496 -15.73 21.40 -2.32
C TYR A 496 -15.17 22.73 -2.83
N ALA A 497 -16.08 23.59 -3.30
CA ALA A 497 -15.74 24.98 -3.60
C ALA A 497 -15.57 25.76 -2.30
N LEU A 498 -14.32 26.13 -1.99
CA LEU A 498 -13.94 26.93 -0.84
C LEU A 498 -13.21 28.18 -1.36
N PRO A 499 -13.86 29.35 -1.44
CA PRO A 499 -13.35 30.50 -2.18
C PRO A 499 -12.10 31.15 -1.55
N ASN A 500 -11.93 30.99 -0.23
CA ASN A 500 -10.71 31.39 0.46
C ASN A 500 -10.26 30.22 1.33
N ILE A 501 -9.15 29.58 0.96
CA ILE A 501 -8.62 28.39 1.62
C ILE A 501 -7.14 28.56 1.94
N HIS A 502 -6.78 28.24 3.18
CA HIS A 502 -5.40 28.18 3.65
C HIS A 502 -5.16 26.84 4.33
N VAL A 503 -4.19 26.07 3.84
CA VAL A 503 -3.78 24.79 4.42
C VAL A 503 -2.27 24.83 4.64
N ASP A 504 -1.83 24.56 5.87
CA ASP A 504 -0.42 24.50 6.22
C ASP A 504 -0.07 23.30 7.12
N TYR A 505 1.21 22.96 7.13
CA TYR A 505 1.73 21.76 7.80
C TYR A 505 2.89 22.10 8.74
N VAL A 506 2.81 21.60 9.97
CA VAL A 506 3.84 21.73 10.99
C VAL A 506 4.41 20.35 11.31
N ARG A 507 5.66 20.11 10.91
CA ARG A 507 6.35 18.85 11.22
C ARG A 507 6.73 18.78 12.69
N VAL A 508 6.28 17.72 13.37
CA VAL A 508 6.61 17.41 14.76
C VAL A 508 6.88 15.91 14.87
N GLU A 509 8.12 15.53 15.22
CA GLU A 509 8.48 14.13 15.39
C GLU A 509 8.34 13.71 16.85
N PRO A 510 7.62 12.61 17.16
CA PRO A 510 7.54 12.11 18.51
C PRO A 510 8.92 11.58 18.95
N PRO A 511 9.36 11.85 20.20
CA PRO A 511 10.64 11.35 20.69
C PRO A 511 10.72 9.82 20.67
N GLY A 512 11.59 9.28 19.82
CA GLY A 512 11.89 7.84 19.74
C GLY A 512 10.84 6.96 19.06
N ILE A 513 9.59 7.40 18.92
CA ILE A 513 8.53 6.58 18.34
C ILE A 513 8.65 6.57 16.81
N PRO A 514 8.90 5.42 16.16
CA PRO A 514 8.99 5.36 14.71
C PRO A 514 7.59 5.47 14.09
N THR A 515 7.51 6.15 12.94
CA THR A 515 6.25 6.37 12.23
C THR A 515 6.33 5.92 10.78
N ALA A 516 5.25 5.39 10.20
CA ALA A 516 5.20 4.97 8.80
C ALA A 516 3.84 5.22 8.15
N PHE A 517 3.82 5.03 6.84
CA PHE A 517 2.57 4.95 6.09
C PHE A 517 1.73 3.81 6.64
N TRP A 518 0.43 4.07 6.80
CA TRP A 518 -0.58 3.11 7.21
C TRP A 518 -1.72 3.17 6.21
N ARG A 519 -2.41 2.05 5.93
CA ARG A 519 -3.35 1.92 4.81
C ARG A 519 -4.33 3.08 4.78
N GLY A 520 -4.30 3.86 3.70
CA GLY A 520 -5.12 5.06 3.57
C GLY A 520 -4.37 6.36 3.77
N VAL A 521 -3.10 6.28 4.21
CA VAL A 521 -2.07 7.33 4.13
C VAL A 521 -2.60 8.69 4.62
N GLY A 522 -2.14 9.81 4.08
CA GLY A 522 -2.67 11.15 4.39
C GLY A 522 -4.20 11.23 4.49
N PRO A 523 -4.95 10.74 3.49
CA PRO A 523 -6.41 10.79 3.51
C PRO A 523 -7.05 10.19 4.76
N THR A 524 -6.45 9.18 5.41
CA THR A 524 -7.09 8.56 6.60
C THR A 524 -7.27 9.48 7.79
N HIS A 525 -6.40 10.45 8.01
CA HIS A 525 -6.62 11.46 9.05
C HIS A 525 -7.34 12.67 8.47
N ASN A 526 -6.93 13.16 7.29
CA ASN A 526 -7.47 14.38 6.72
C ASN A 526 -8.95 14.27 6.33
N VAL A 527 -9.40 13.15 5.74
CA VAL A 527 -10.81 12.99 5.35
C VAL A 527 -11.72 12.93 6.59
N PHE A 528 -11.26 12.34 7.70
CA PHE A 528 -12.00 12.40 8.97
C PHE A 528 -12.21 13.85 9.42
N VAL A 529 -11.18 14.67 9.36
CA VAL A 529 -11.21 16.07 9.78
C VAL A 529 -12.08 16.92 8.85
N VAL A 530 -11.81 16.86 7.53
CA VAL A 530 -12.52 17.64 6.51
C VAL A 530 -14.01 17.32 6.50
N GLU A 531 -14.38 16.03 6.45
CA GLU A 531 -15.79 15.64 6.33
C GLU A 531 -16.58 15.83 7.63
N SER A 532 -15.92 15.74 8.79
CA SER A 532 -16.57 16.09 10.06
C SER A 532 -16.80 17.60 10.12
N PHE A 533 -15.80 18.41 9.74
CA PHE A 533 -15.91 19.86 9.83
C PHE A 533 -16.88 20.47 8.80
N ILE A 534 -16.97 19.91 7.60
CA ILE A 534 -18.03 20.25 6.63
C ILE A 534 -19.43 19.96 7.19
N ASP A 535 -19.59 18.88 7.95
CA ASP A 535 -20.86 18.58 8.63
C ASP A 535 -21.17 19.57 9.77
N GLU A 536 -20.13 20.05 10.47
CA GLU A 536 -20.29 21.14 11.45
C GLU A 536 -20.72 22.45 10.78
N LEU A 537 -20.19 22.78 9.59
CA LEU A 537 -20.63 23.94 8.82
C LEU A 537 -22.08 23.83 8.36
N ALA A 538 -22.52 22.64 7.93
CA ALA A 538 -23.92 22.39 7.62
C ALA A 538 -24.83 22.62 8.84
N ALA A 539 -24.43 22.12 10.01
CA ALA A 539 -25.17 22.33 11.26
C ALA A 539 -25.20 23.80 11.69
N LEU A 540 -24.08 24.52 11.56
CA LEU A 540 -23.99 25.97 11.84
C LEU A 540 -24.92 26.77 10.92
N ALA A 541 -24.96 26.40 9.63
CA ALA A 541 -25.88 26.94 8.63
C ALA A 541 -27.34 26.48 8.82
N LYS A 542 -27.61 25.53 9.73
CA LYS A 542 -28.92 24.88 9.94
C LYS A 542 -29.48 24.26 8.66
N GLN A 543 -28.61 23.64 7.86
CA GLN A 543 -28.96 22.98 6.61
C GLN A 543 -28.75 21.47 6.72
N ASP A 544 -29.51 20.70 5.93
CA ASP A 544 -29.25 19.27 5.76
C ASP A 544 -27.81 19.05 5.24
N PRO A 545 -27.02 18.14 5.82
CA PRO A 545 -25.60 18.01 5.49
C PRO A 545 -25.34 17.45 4.09
N VAL A 546 -26.30 16.76 3.47
CA VAL A 546 -26.19 16.33 2.07
C VAL A 546 -26.51 17.49 1.13
N ALA A 547 -27.59 18.23 1.39
CA ALA A 547 -27.95 19.43 0.63
C ALA A 547 -26.82 20.48 0.68
N TYR A 548 -26.20 20.66 1.86
CA TYR A 548 -25.05 21.52 2.05
C TYR A 548 -23.89 21.14 1.13
N ARG A 549 -23.47 19.86 1.16
CA ARG A 549 -22.41 19.34 0.29
C ARG A 549 -22.76 19.52 -1.19
N ARG A 550 -23.99 19.20 -1.62
CA ARG A 550 -24.43 19.37 -3.02
C ARG A 550 -24.24 20.81 -3.51
N ALA A 551 -24.58 21.80 -2.68
CA ALA A 551 -24.45 23.20 -3.02
C ALA A 551 -23.00 23.65 -3.27
N LEU A 552 -22.01 22.92 -2.74
CA LEU A 552 -20.58 23.20 -2.90
C LEU A 552 -19.91 22.42 -4.05
N LEU A 553 -20.64 21.50 -4.70
CA LEU A 553 -20.09 20.55 -5.68
C LEU A 553 -20.47 20.86 -7.14
N GLY A 554 -21.05 22.03 -7.42
CA GLY A 554 -21.46 22.39 -8.79
C GLY A 554 -20.33 22.34 -9.83
N HIS A 555 -19.08 22.54 -9.40
CA HIS A 555 -17.88 22.46 -10.23
C HIS A 555 -17.30 21.04 -10.35
N ASN A 556 -17.84 20.06 -9.60
CA ASN A 556 -17.30 18.72 -9.46
C ASN A 556 -18.40 17.64 -9.67
N PRO A 557 -18.80 17.39 -10.93
CA PRO A 557 -19.94 16.52 -11.23
C PRO A 557 -19.72 15.06 -10.84
N ARG A 558 -18.48 14.56 -10.82
CA ARG A 558 -18.16 13.17 -10.41
C ARG A 558 -18.32 12.99 -8.90
N ALA A 559 -17.81 13.92 -8.10
CA ALA A 559 -18.03 13.94 -6.65
C ALA A 559 -19.52 14.06 -6.30
N LEU A 560 -20.25 14.94 -7.02
CA LEU A 560 -21.70 15.06 -6.89
C LEU A 560 -22.42 13.74 -7.25
N GLY A 561 -21.97 13.06 -8.30
CA GLY A 561 -22.50 11.77 -8.76
C GLY A 561 -22.41 10.69 -7.69
N VAL A 562 -21.23 10.50 -7.07
CA VAL A 562 -21.08 9.50 -6.00
C VAL A 562 -21.85 9.88 -4.74
N LEU A 563 -21.90 11.17 -4.37
CA LEU A 563 -22.70 11.64 -3.23
C LEU A 563 -24.20 11.35 -3.45
N ASN A 564 -24.70 11.64 -4.63
CA ASN A 564 -26.11 11.39 -4.98
C ASN A 564 -26.43 9.89 -4.97
N LEU A 565 -25.57 9.07 -5.57
CA LEU A 565 -25.78 7.62 -5.60
C LEU A 565 -25.75 7.01 -4.19
N ALA A 566 -24.79 7.39 -3.34
CA ALA A 566 -24.72 6.87 -1.97
C ALA A 566 -25.96 7.26 -1.16
N THR A 567 -26.39 8.53 -1.25
CA THR A 567 -27.52 9.06 -0.48
C THR A 567 -28.86 8.51 -0.96
N GLU A 568 -29.04 8.30 -2.27
CA GLU A 568 -30.20 7.61 -2.85
C GLU A 568 -30.29 6.17 -2.32
N ARG A 569 -29.20 5.40 -2.41
CA ARG A 569 -29.14 3.99 -2.01
C ARG A 569 -29.26 3.79 -0.50
N ALA A 570 -28.83 4.77 0.28
CA ALA A 570 -29.04 4.82 1.71
C ALA A 570 -30.47 5.24 2.12
N GLY A 571 -31.28 5.76 1.19
CA GLY A 571 -32.63 6.26 1.49
C GLY A 571 -32.59 7.52 2.36
N TRP A 572 -31.61 8.41 2.14
CA TRP A 572 -31.42 9.65 2.90
C TRP A 572 -32.71 10.47 2.98
N GLY A 573 -32.99 11.05 4.15
CA GLY A 573 -34.24 11.78 4.45
C GLY A 573 -35.41 10.88 4.89
N GLY A 574 -35.31 9.56 4.75
CA GLY A 574 -36.28 8.62 5.33
C GLY A 574 -36.21 8.56 6.87
N PRO A 575 -37.31 8.15 7.55
CA PRO A 575 -37.35 8.05 9.00
C PRO A 575 -36.40 6.97 9.54
N LEU A 576 -35.88 7.18 10.76
CA LEU A 576 -35.06 6.23 11.49
C LEU A 576 -35.66 5.95 12.87
N PRO A 577 -35.40 4.77 13.47
CA PRO A 577 -35.70 4.51 14.87
C PRO A 577 -35.06 5.55 15.80
N ALA A 578 -35.67 5.77 16.97
CA ALA A 578 -35.10 6.64 18.00
C ALA A 578 -33.68 6.17 18.40
N GLY A 579 -32.78 7.12 18.65
CA GLY A 579 -31.38 6.84 18.96
C GLY A 579 -30.53 6.41 17.75
N ARG A 580 -31.07 6.46 16.53
CA ARG A 580 -30.32 6.22 15.29
C ARG A 580 -30.14 7.48 14.46
N GLY A 581 -28.99 7.55 13.79
CA GLY A 581 -28.62 8.64 12.90
C GLY A 581 -28.00 8.12 11.61
N ARG A 582 -28.04 8.95 10.57
CA ARG A 582 -27.29 8.77 9.33
C ARG A 582 -26.24 9.86 9.20
N GLY A 583 -25.04 9.45 8.80
CA GLY A 583 -23.93 10.37 8.53
C GLY A 583 -23.33 10.06 7.17
N VAL A 584 -22.89 11.11 6.49
CA VAL A 584 -22.32 11.04 5.14
C VAL A 584 -20.87 11.52 5.16
N SER A 585 -20.05 10.91 4.31
CA SER A 585 -18.73 11.39 3.94
C SER A 585 -18.57 11.38 2.42
N LEU A 586 -17.68 12.25 1.93
CA LEU A 586 -17.28 12.35 0.54
C LEU A 586 -15.78 12.60 0.47
N GLN A 587 -15.10 11.96 -0.46
CA GLN A 587 -13.68 12.20 -0.70
C GLN A 587 -13.34 12.14 -2.18
N PHE A 588 -12.23 12.80 -2.51
CA PHE A 588 -11.43 12.52 -3.70
C PHE A 588 -10.01 12.19 -3.23
N ALA A 589 -9.59 10.95 -3.43
CA ALA A 589 -8.25 10.49 -3.09
C ALA A 589 -7.85 9.36 -4.04
N PHE A 590 -6.55 9.21 -4.32
CA PHE A 590 -6.03 8.15 -5.19
C PHE A 590 -6.65 8.13 -6.60
N GLY A 591 -7.14 9.27 -7.10
CA GLY A 591 -7.86 9.35 -8.39
C GLY A 591 -9.28 8.75 -8.36
N THR A 592 -9.84 8.50 -7.18
CA THR A 592 -11.16 7.90 -6.97
C THR A 592 -12.05 8.84 -6.18
N TYR A 593 -13.27 9.06 -6.69
CA TYR A 593 -14.34 9.70 -5.92
C TYR A 593 -15.11 8.64 -5.16
N LEU A 594 -15.35 8.87 -3.87
CA LEU A 594 -16.04 7.92 -3.00
C LEU A 594 -16.93 8.68 -2.02
N SER A 595 -18.17 8.21 -1.86
CA SER A 595 -19.04 8.63 -0.76
C SER A 595 -19.50 7.41 0.04
N GLN A 596 -19.55 7.57 1.36
CA GLN A 596 -20.14 6.58 2.25
C GLN A 596 -21.25 7.20 3.09
N VAL A 597 -22.33 6.44 3.30
CA VAL A 597 -23.38 6.77 4.27
C VAL A 597 -23.43 5.67 5.32
N ALA A 598 -23.24 6.04 6.59
CA ALA A 598 -23.32 5.12 7.72
C ALA A 598 -24.65 5.31 8.47
N GLU A 599 -25.28 4.20 8.86
CA GLU A 599 -26.40 4.16 9.80
C GLU A 599 -25.91 3.65 11.15
N VAL A 600 -26.02 4.49 12.17
CA VAL A 600 -25.46 4.23 13.50
C VAL A 600 -26.56 4.36 14.55
N GLU A 601 -26.58 3.41 15.48
CA GLU A 601 -27.35 3.47 16.71
C GLU A 601 -26.44 3.84 17.88
N VAL A 602 -26.92 4.75 18.72
CA VAL A 602 -26.32 5.07 20.01
C VAL A 602 -27.36 4.75 21.09
N ALA A 603 -27.09 3.70 21.87
CA ALA A 603 -27.97 3.30 22.95
C ALA A 603 -27.89 4.27 24.14
N THR A 604 -28.81 4.13 25.10
CA THR A 604 -28.88 5.04 26.27
C THR A 604 -27.65 4.95 27.17
N ASP A 605 -26.95 3.81 27.19
CA ASP A 605 -25.69 3.61 27.92
C ASP A 605 -24.46 4.14 27.16
N GLY A 606 -24.66 4.70 25.96
CA GLY A 606 -23.60 5.22 25.09
C GLY A 606 -22.96 4.18 24.18
N SER A 607 -23.39 2.91 24.22
CA SER A 607 -22.89 1.88 23.30
C SER A 607 -23.26 2.21 21.86
N ILE A 608 -22.32 1.95 20.95
CA ILE A 608 -22.42 2.31 19.53
C ILE A 608 -22.53 1.03 18.71
N LYS A 609 -23.49 1.02 17.78
CA LYS A 609 -23.62 -0.04 16.78
C LYS A 609 -23.76 0.56 15.39
N VAL A 610 -22.84 0.20 14.50
CA VAL A 610 -22.97 0.50 13.08
C VAL A 610 -23.80 -0.63 12.45
N HIS A 611 -24.94 -0.29 11.85
CA HIS A 611 -25.83 -1.28 11.26
C HIS A 611 -25.56 -1.49 9.78
N ARG A 612 -25.28 -0.40 9.08
CA ARG A 612 -25.20 -0.38 7.62
C ARG A 612 -24.24 0.70 7.13
N ILE A 613 -23.48 0.39 6.09
CA ILE A 613 -22.64 1.32 5.34
C ILE A 613 -22.95 1.16 3.86
N VAL A 614 -23.42 2.24 3.23
CA VAL A 614 -23.65 2.29 1.78
C VAL A 614 -22.52 3.06 1.13
N CYS A 615 -21.80 2.40 0.22
CA CYS A 615 -20.67 2.97 -0.50
C CYS A 615 -21.04 3.22 -1.96
N ALA A 616 -20.80 4.44 -2.47
CA ALA A 616 -20.83 4.72 -3.90
C ALA A 616 -19.46 5.18 -4.37
N VAL A 617 -18.92 4.54 -5.41
CA VAL A 617 -17.55 4.76 -5.87
C VAL A 617 -17.49 4.98 -7.37
N ASP A 618 -16.74 6.02 -7.77
CA ASP A 618 -16.32 6.28 -9.14
C ASP A 618 -14.79 6.24 -9.18
N CYS A 619 -14.25 5.08 -9.52
CA CYS A 619 -12.83 4.85 -9.73
C CYS A 619 -12.48 4.80 -11.21
N GLY A 620 -13.23 5.48 -12.09
CA GLY A 620 -13.08 5.32 -13.54
C GLY A 620 -13.49 3.92 -14.00
N LEU A 621 -12.84 3.41 -15.04
CA LEU A 621 -13.12 2.08 -15.56
C LEU A 621 -12.74 0.99 -14.54
N ALA A 622 -13.75 0.23 -14.10
CA ALA A 622 -13.56 -0.86 -13.15
C ALA A 622 -12.86 -2.06 -13.84
N VAL A 623 -11.66 -2.44 -13.38
CA VAL A 623 -10.95 -3.61 -13.96
C VAL A 623 -11.61 -4.92 -13.56
N ASN A 624 -11.77 -5.15 -12.25
CA ASN A 624 -12.52 -6.28 -11.71
C ASN A 624 -13.52 -5.77 -10.65
N PRO A 625 -14.82 -5.65 -10.99
CA PRO A 625 -15.86 -5.19 -10.08
C PRO A 625 -15.95 -5.97 -8.76
N ASP A 626 -15.74 -7.28 -8.78
CA ASP A 626 -15.79 -8.14 -7.58
C ASP A 626 -14.66 -7.81 -6.61
N THR A 627 -13.45 -7.59 -7.15
CA THR A 627 -12.30 -7.18 -6.34
C THR A 627 -12.48 -5.78 -5.76
N ILE A 628 -13.09 -4.85 -6.50
CA ILE A 628 -13.43 -3.51 -6.00
C ILE A 628 -14.42 -3.61 -4.83
N ALA A 629 -15.51 -4.37 -4.98
CA ALA A 629 -16.47 -4.60 -3.90
C ALA A 629 -15.80 -5.19 -2.64
N ALA A 630 -14.97 -6.21 -2.80
CA ALA A 630 -14.22 -6.80 -1.69
C ALA A 630 -13.25 -5.81 -1.02
N GLN A 631 -12.66 -4.87 -1.77
CA GLN A 631 -11.83 -3.80 -1.21
C GLN A 631 -12.65 -2.75 -0.46
N MET A 632 -13.84 -2.41 -0.95
CA MET A 632 -14.79 -1.55 -0.25
C MET A 632 -15.22 -2.15 1.08
N GLU A 633 -15.57 -3.42 1.10
CA GLU A 633 -15.94 -4.15 2.32
C GLU A 633 -14.77 -4.21 3.32
N GLY A 634 -13.64 -4.78 2.90
CA GLY A 634 -12.50 -4.97 3.79
C GLY A 634 -11.83 -3.67 4.22
N GLY A 635 -11.81 -2.64 3.37
CA GLY A 635 -11.29 -1.32 3.70
C GLY A 635 -12.19 -0.54 4.65
N SER A 636 -13.51 -0.59 4.45
CA SER A 636 -14.46 0.02 5.39
C SER A 636 -14.40 -0.65 6.76
N ILE A 637 -14.26 -1.98 6.84
CA ILE A 637 -14.08 -2.68 8.13
C ILE A 637 -12.76 -2.28 8.79
N PHE A 638 -11.67 -2.17 8.03
CA PHE A 638 -10.37 -1.79 8.57
C PHE A 638 -10.37 -0.34 9.10
N GLY A 639 -10.92 0.60 8.33
CA GLY A 639 -11.07 2.00 8.76
C GLY A 639 -12.03 2.15 9.94
N LEU A 640 -13.11 1.36 9.96
CA LEU A 640 -14.08 1.36 11.05
C LEU A 640 -13.47 0.82 12.35
N THR A 641 -12.66 -0.24 12.25
CA THR A 641 -11.89 -0.78 13.39
C THR A 641 -11.01 0.30 13.99
N ALA A 642 -10.26 1.03 13.16
CA ALA A 642 -9.40 2.11 13.61
C ALA A 642 -10.20 3.27 14.24
N ALA A 643 -11.32 3.67 13.62
CA ALA A 643 -12.14 4.76 14.12
C ALA A 643 -12.84 4.42 15.45
N LEU A 644 -13.29 3.17 15.63
CA LEU A 644 -14.00 2.75 16.84
C LEU A 644 -13.05 2.39 17.99
N HIS A 645 -11.97 1.65 17.71
CA HIS A 645 -11.15 0.98 18.74
C HIS A 645 -9.65 1.31 18.65
N GLY A 646 -9.17 1.82 17.52
CA GLY A 646 -7.74 1.89 17.22
C GLY A 646 -7.01 3.00 17.97
N ALA A 647 -6.15 2.62 18.93
CA ALA A 647 -5.17 3.51 19.54
C ALA A 647 -3.92 2.75 19.98
N ILE A 648 -2.76 3.30 19.66
CA ILE A 648 -1.49 2.99 20.33
C ILE A 648 -1.16 4.13 21.28
N THR A 649 -0.98 3.80 22.55
CA THR A 649 -0.59 4.74 23.60
C THR A 649 0.78 4.37 24.17
N VAL A 650 1.47 5.39 24.68
CA VAL A 650 2.84 5.30 25.21
C VAL A 650 2.84 5.78 26.65
N LYS A 651 3.49 5.01 27.52
CA LYS A 651 3.72 5.35 28.93
C LYS A 651 5.12 4.89 29.34
N ASN A 652 5.88 5.78 29.98
CA ASN A 652 7.27 5.52 30.37
C ASN A 652 8.13 5.02 29.19
N GLY A 653 7.94 5.63 28.01
CA GLY A 653 8.63 5.27 26.77
C GLY A 653 8.16 3.96 26.12
N ARG A 654 7.21 3.24 26.72
CA ARG A 654 6.76 1.91 26.28
C ARG A 654 5.37 1.98 25.68
N VAL A 655 5.14 1.21 24.64
CA VAL A 655 3.81 1.01 24.06
C VAL A 655 2.97 0.14 24.99
N GLU A 656 1.77 0.61 25.33
CA GLU A 656 0.91 -0.06 26.32
C GLU A 656 0.18 -1.27 25.75
N GLN A 657 -0.31 -1.18 24.50
CA GLN A 657 -0.99 -2.28 23.83
C GLN A 657 -0.01 -3.35 23.33
N SER A 658 -0.45 -4.60 23.30
CA SER A 658 0.43 -5.74 23.03
C SER A 658 -0.15 -6.75 22.03
N ASN A 659 -1.46 -7.00 22.03
CA ASN A 659 -2.05 -8.05 21.18
C ASN A 659 -3.55 -7.77 20.93
N PHE A 660 -4.28 -8.63 20.21
CA PHE A 660 -5.68 -8.41 19.85
C PHE A 660 -6.69 -8.41 21.02
N HIS A 661 -6.23 -8.54 22.26
CA HIS A 661 -7.07 -8.40 23.46
C HIS A 661 -7.07 -6.96 23.98
N ASP A 662 -6.03 -6.17 23.69
CA ASP A 662 -5.88 -4.77 24.11
C ASP A 662 -5.68 -3.79 22.92
N TYR A 663 -5.37 -4.29 21.71
CA TYR A 663 -5.51 -3.61 20.42
C TYR A 663 -6.53 -4.34 19.55
N LEU A 664 -7.82 -4.06 19.78
CA LEU A 664 -8.92 -4.90 19.31
C LEU A 664 -9.21 -4.74 17.81
N PRO A 665 -9.06 -5.80 16.98
CA PRO A 665 -9.73 -5.85 15.69
C PRO A 665 -11.23 -6.11 15.89
N MET A 666 -12.08 -5.46 15.08
CA MET A 666 -13.53 -5.73 15.11
C MET A 666 -13.83 -7.21 14.95
N ARG A 667 -14.81 -7.70 15.71
CA ARG A 667 -15.29 -9.08 15.67
C ARG A 667 -16.46 -9.21 14.70
N ILE A 668 -16.72 -10.44 14.25
CA ILE A 668 -17.76 -10.74 13.24
C ILE A 668 -19.15 -10.22 13.62
N GLY A 669 -19.48 -10.18 14.92
CA GLY A 669 -20.77 -9.66 15.41
C GLY A 669 -20.90 -8.13 15.38
N GLU A 670 -19.78 -7.41 15.18
CA GLU A 670 -19.74 -5.95 15.08
C GLU A 670 -19.78 -5.47 13.61
N VAL A 671 -19.61 -6.38 12.64
CA VAL A 671 -19.52 -6.02 11.22
C VAL A 671 -20.89 -5.56 10.71
N PRO A 672 -21.00 -4.34 10.15
CA PRO A 672 -22.25 -3.86 9.56
C PRO A 672 -22.55 -4.53 8.21
N VAL A 673 -23.78 -4.38 7.72
CA VAL A 673 -24.07 -4.64 6.31
C VAL A 673 -23.35 -3.59 5.45
N ILE A 674 -22.54 -4.02 4.48
CA ILE A 674 -21.82 -3.11 3.59
C ILE A 674 -22.31 -3.33 2.15
N GLU A 675 -22.75 -2.25 1.50
CA GLU A 675 -23.19 -2.26 0.10
C GLU A 675 -22.23 -1.43 -0.75
N THR A 676 -21.87 -1.96 -1.92
CA THR A 676 -21.01 -1.24 -2.88
C THR A 676 -21.74 -0.99 -4.18
N HIS A 677 -21.81 0.28 -4.59
CA HIS A 677 -22.39 0.73 -5.84
C HIS A 677 -21.31 1.40 -6.71
N LEU A 678 -21.02 0.79 -7.86
CA LEU A 678 -20.06 1.33 -8.81
C LEU A 678 -20.76 2.31 -9.76
N VAL A 679 -20.20 3.51 -9.89
CA VAL A 679 -20.58 4.46 -10.94
C VAL A 679 -19.98 3.97 -12.26
N LYS A 680 -20.81 3.94 -13.32
CA LYS A 680 -20.30 3.67 -14.67
C LYS A 680 -19.50 4.87 -15.15
N SER A 681 -18.24 4.66 -15.48
CA SER A 681 -17.31 5.71 -15.88
C SER A 681 -16.41 5.23 -17.01
N ALA A 682 -16.07 6.13 -17.94
CA ALA A 682 -15.13 5.90 -19.03
C ALA A 682 -13.74 6.49 -18.72
N GLU A 683 -13.57 7.11 -17.55
CA GLU A 683 -12.31 7.70 -17.11
C GLU A 683 -11.24 6.63 -16.86
N SER A 684 -9.99 7.04 -16.88
CA SER A 684 -8.87 6.15 -16.50
C SER A 684 -9.09 5.59 -15.08
N PRO A 685 -8.72 4.33 -14.82
CA PRO A 685 -8.92 3.73 -13.51
C PRO A 685 -8.18 4.48 -12.40
N GLY A 686 -8.89 4.74 -11.29
CA GLY A 686 -8.36 5.21 -10.02
C GLY A 686 -7.90 4.07 -9.11
N GLY A 687 -7.43 4.42 -7.92
CA GLY A 687 -6.98 3.50 -6.88
C GLY A 687 -8.10 3.15 -5.89
N ILE A 688 -8.15 1.89 -5.44
CA ILE A 688 -9.21 1.41 -4.53
C ILE A 688 -8.70 0.83 -3.21
N GLY A 689 -7.43 0.42 -3.14
CA GLY A 689 -6.92 -0.33 -1.98
C GLY A 689 -7.05 0.41 -0.66
N GLU A 690 -6.98 1.74 -0.72
CA GLU A 690 -6.92 2.62 0.45
C GLU A 690 -8.18 3.47 0.64
N ALA A 691 -8.84 3.85 -0.45
CA ALA A 691 -9.99 4.75 -0.49
C ALA A 691 -11.07 4.50 0.58
N PRO A 692 -11.67 3.29 0.72
CA PRO A 692 -12.71 3.01 1.73
C PRO A 692 -12.26 3.17 3.19
N THR A 693 -10.95 3.05 3.45
CA THR A 693 -10.41 3.16 4.83
C THR A 693 -10.58 4.56 5.39
N ALA A 694 -10.39 5.59 4.54
CA ALA A 694 -10.45 6.99 4.94
C ALA A 694 -11.89 7.51 5.09
N ALA A 695 -12.82 7.03 4.25
CA ALA A 695 -14.18 7.56 4.18
C ALA A 695 -15.09 7.15 5.35
N VAL A 696 -14.84 6.02 5.99
CA VAL A 696 -15.81 5.42 6.94
C VAL A 696 -15.86 6.13 8.29
N GLY A 697 -14.72 6.53 8.84
CA GLY A 697 -14.62 7.22 10.13
C GLY A 697 -15.52 8.47 10.24
N PRO A 698 -15.43 9.45 9.30
CA PRO A 698 -16.29 10.63 9.34
C PRO A 698 -17.77 10.32 9.12
N ALA A 699 -18.12 9.35 8.25
CA ALA A 699 -19.52 8.97 8.06
C ALA A 699 -20.14 8.47 9.38
N VAL A 700 -19.40 7.67 10.16
CA VAL A 700 -19.84 7.19 11.48
C VAL A 700 -19.89 8.33 12.51
N ALA A 701 -18.87 9.19 12.56
CA ALA A 701 -18.86 10.34 13.48
C ALA A 701 -20.03 11.30 13.22
N ASN A 702 -20.35 11.56 11.95
CA ASN A 702 -21.49 12.38 11.55
C ASN A 702 -22.82 11.70 11.89
N ALA A 703 -22.91 10.37 11.78
CA ALA A 703 -24.11 9.62 12.17
C ALA A 703 -24.35 9.66 13.68
N ILE A 704 -23.30 9.58 14.50
CA ILE A 704 -23.37 9.74 15.95
C ILE A 704 -23.86 11.14 16.31
N PHE A 705 -23.37 12.18 15.63
CA PHE A 705 -23.89 13.53 15.83
C PHE A 705 -25.38 13.61 15.45
N ALA A 706 -25.78 13.07 14.31
CA ALA A 706 -27.19 13.07 13.91
C ALA A 706 -28.09 12.36 14.94
N ALA A 707 -27.59 11.30 15.59
CA ALA A 707 -28.33 10.56 16.62
C ALA A 707 -28.37 11.28 17.99
N THR A 708 -27.37 12.08 18.34
CA THR A 708 -27.14 12.51 19.74
C THR A 708 -26.88 14.00 19.94
N GLY A 709 -26.58 14.74 18.88
CA GLY A 709 -26.07 16.11 18.94
C GLY A 709 -24.62 16.23 19.44
N LYS A 710 -23.92 15.12 19.73
CA LYS A 710 -22.53 15.14 20.21
C LYS A 710 -21.54 14.99 19.05
N ARG A 711 -20.59 15.93 18.96
CA ARG A 711 -19.50 15.89 17.97
C ARG A 711 -18.34 15.04 18.46
N ILE A 712 -17.83 14.17 17.58
CA ILE A 712 -16.59 13.44 17.82
C ILE A 712 -15.46 14.14 17.07
N ARG A 713 -14.48 14.67 17.81
CA ARG A 713 -13.29 15.32 17.25
C ARG A 713 -11.98 14.60 17.57
N THR A 714 -12.03 13.55 18.39
CA THR A 714 -10.86 12.75 18.73
C THR A 714 -11.16 11.29 18.55
N LEU A 715 -10.32 10.58 17.81
CA LEU A 715 -10.36 9.14 17.68
C LEU A 715 -9.48 8.46 18.76
N PRO A 716 -9.77 7.20 19.14
CA PRO A 716 -10.92 6.40 18.73
C PRO A 716 -12.22 6.90 19.38
N ILE A 717 -13.36 6.51 18.79
CA ILE A 717 -14.70 6.90 19.22
C ILE A 717 -15.06 6.24 20.56
N ILE A 718 -14.74 4.95 20.73
CA ILE A 718 -14.99 4.20 21.96
C ILE A 718 -13.76 4.32 22.85
N ARG A 719 -13.97 4.64 24.13
CA ARG A 719 -12.90 4.85 25.12
C ARG A 719 -13.15 4.04 26.38
#